data_AF-A0A3S0WFV8-F1
#
_entry.id   AF-A0A3S0WFV8-F1
#
_cell.length_a   1.000
_cell.length_b   1.000
_cell.length_c   1.000
_cell.angle_alpha   90.00
_cell.angle_beta   90.00
_cell.angle_gamma   90.00
#
_symmetry.space_group_name_H-M   'P 1'
#
loop_
_entity.id
_entity.type
_entity.pdbx_description
1 polymer ?
#
loop_
_entity_poly.entity_id
_entity_poly.type
_entity_poly.pdbx_seq_one_letter_code
_entity_poly.pdbx_strand_id
1 'polypeptide(L)'
;MELINAEELISIWKQEKHPLVHSLKLADTTLILSTILEDKKPTQKLTLDQNDVQTLIDIFFTWRQAAGRAVTRRQALERVNRVMTAINTVPGMRAVLMPEPIAVHRPSALPTTPRMFSMHAQMQALEKHLSPWCRQHKCHDAWLMLLAIRLMSRLGMSETVMIGTLAMISPEHINGRELSIPSSPNAQWPADGHYRISLNDDIWVPLRAIITLTKYTNAAGWLLGKNDSDNLTHKARRLLLRQRLTSITKECLTSLRMHPDSYQWQSLKRWSSVVFASRHMAVMRGIPPVWATLLRKYPLPTCTPVPLLTKSGCAHYYAPGESEGRLPERTSKPLSRPASFPEAGQKTRQAGISSVHIEHLPIDWQRRAKNLLQQFLVEVKQLNPKKVTAKKHKKDMPTLLVRYEKKLDRLIGHRGHYLGWVLQFLYYQLRTEGNKLSTARTLLSRLTPMSMLLHDGVLDLSDWDDDVVLELQIEAQSGSQWSTSTLEKFNESFRQFMRFCQQYGVLEDVSIPKKQSGSLAPSVLRTRIISPDYMQLLWNTLTHNAPPGDPRQMMGLVIALGFYGGLRASEVESLTLNSIVFGDANEQGYRNCWVEILGGKTAAARRRVALHIMAPPSIVNAFYTWVKTRRLECSTLPLKEIALFGPRHSPETYMRSSLIQPVIEWMRHMLGDDIDFHGLRHAAVSWTLLRLHAAQFPHFRNTLQHQYHWMFQPQPLQLILQHFCGAEGSDTLSRGTLLLQVAKWIGHREPGTLLENYAHTLGLIHSDILAPKTKLKG
;
A
#
# COMPACT_ATOMS: atom_id res chain seq x y z
N MET A 1 39.12 3.71 21.42
CA MET A 1 38.06 4.57 20.86
C MET A 1 38.39 5.97 21.31
N GLU A 2 38.69 6.86 20.36
CA GLU A 2 39.01 8.25 20.67
C GLU A 2 37.79 8.92 21.28
N LEU A 3 38.07 9.75 22.27
CA LEU A 3 37.13 10.66 22.91
C LEU A 3 36.78 11.72 21.87
N ILE A 4 35.50 11.86 21.49
CA ILE A 4 35.07 12.79 20.43
C ILE A 4 34.20 13.89 21.05
N ASN A 5 34.57 15.15 20.83
CA ASN A 5 33.72 16.32 21.07
C ASN A 5 33.23 16.96 19.73
N ALA A 6 32.39 17.99 19.83
CA ALA A 6 31.81 18.64 18.64
C ALA A 6 32.88 19.27 17.72
N GLU A 7 33.93 19.86 18.28
CA GLU A 7 35.01 20.52 17.52
C GLU A 7 35.87 19.51 16.76
N GLU A 8 36.23 18.40 17.41
CA GLU A 8 36.98 17.30 16.81
C GLU A 8 36.18 16.67 15.66
N LEU A 9 34.90 16.40 15.85
CA LEU A 9 34.05 15.82 14.80
C LEU A 9 33.92 16.76 13.59
N ILE A 10 33.77 18.07 13.83
CA ILE A 10 33.78 19.08 12.75
C ILE A 10 35.13 19.12 12.05
N SER A 11 36.24 18.98 12.77
CA SER A 11 37.59 18.95 12.20
C SER A 11 37.77 17.75 11.27
N ILE A 12 37.38 16.55 11.73
CA ILE A 12 37.39 15.31 10.93
C ILE A 12 36.55 15.51 9.67
N TRP A 13 35.31 15.98 9.80
CA TRP A 13 34.43 16.22 8.67
C TRP A 13 34.95 17.29 7.70
N LYS A 14 35.72 18.28 8.18
CA LYS A 14 36.37 19.27 7.30
C LYS A 14 37.50 18.64 6.50
N GLN A 15 38.31 17.78 7.11
CA GLN A 15 39.38 17.04 6.42
C GLN A 15 38.80 16.11 5.35
N GLU A 16 37.68 15.46 5.64
CA GLU A 16 36.93 14.61 4.72
C GLU A 16 36.11 15.40 3.67
N LYS A 17 36.11 16.74 3.73
CA LYS A 17 35.30 17.62 2.88
C LYS A 17 33.81 17.29 2.92
N HIS A 18 33.30 16.88 4.09
CA HIS A 18 31.93 16.43 4.26
C HIS A 18 30.92 17.57 3.96
N PRO A 19 29.80 17.31 3.24
CA PRO A 19 28.85 18.34 2.82
C PRO A 19 28.20 19.14 3.97
N LEU A 20 28.20 18.57 5.18
CA LEU A 20 27.64 19.19 6.38
C LEU A 20 28.47 20.36 6.91
N VAL A 21 29.77 20.42 6.61
CA VAL A 21 30.68 21.47 7.13
C VAL A 21 31.04 22.52 6.09
N HIS A 22 30.32 22.56 4.96
CA HIS A 22 30.44 23.65 3.98
C HIS A 22 30.14 25.00 4.64
N SER A 23 30.81 26.08 4.20
CA SER A 23 30.76 27.42 4.82
C SER A 23 29.34 27.93 5.15
N LEU A 24 28.40 27.77 4.22
CA LEU A 24 27.00 28.17 4.37
C LEU A 24 26.20 27.38 5.42
N LYS A 25 26.68 26.18 5.78
CA LYS A 25 26.01 25.18 6.61
C LYS A 25 26.73 24.94 7.94
N LEU A 26 27.96 25.40 8.08
CA LEU A 26 28.82 25.16 9.24
C LEU A 26 28.16 25.59 10.54
N ALA A 27 27.62 26.81 10.61
CA ALA A 27 26.95 27.31 11.81
C ALA A 27 25.76 26.44 12.26
N ASP A 28 24.98 25.93 11.31
CA ASP A 28 23.87 25.00 11.61
C ASP A 28 24.41 23.68 12.19
N THR A 29 25.47 23.12 11.60
CA THR A 29 26.08 21.86 12.07
C THR A 29 26.71 22.04 13.45
N THR A 30 27.40 23.15 13.68
CA THR A 30 28.04 23.47 14.96
C THR A 30 27.01 23.52 16.08
N LEU A 31 25.90 24.24 15.90
CA LEU A 31 24.83 24.29 16.90
C LEU A 31 24.26 22.90 17.20
N ILE A 32 23.95 22.13 16.16
CA ILE A 32 23.34 20.80 16.34
C ILE A 32 24.29 19.88 17.12
N LEU A 33 25.59 19.90 16.80
CA LEU A 33 26.59 19.07 17.46
C LEU A 33 26.89 19.56 18.90
N SER A 34 27.01 20.87 19.13
CA SER A 34 27.26 21.40 20.47
C SER A 34 26.11 21.12 21.44
N THR A 35 24.88 21.09 20.93
CA THR A 35 23.68 20.80 21.73
C THR A 35 23.66 19.35 22.24
N ILE A 36 24.20 18.39 21.48
CA ILE A 36 24.10 16.96 21.81
C ILE A 36 25.41 16.35 22.36
N LEU A 37 26.56 16.95 22.06
CA LEU A 37 27.86 16.46 22.53
C LEU A 37 28.39 17.24 23.74
N GLU A 38 27.68 18.29 24.20
CA GLU A 38 28.12 19.24 25.24
C GLU A 38 29.55 19.74 24.99
N ASP A 39 29.74 20.98 24.53
CA ASP A 39 31.00 21.59 24.02
C ASP A 39 32.33 21.27 24.76
N LYS A 40 32.32 20.70 25.96
CA LYS A 40 33.50 20.43 26.80
C LYS A 40 33.63 19.00 27.33
N LYS A 41 32.70 18.07 27.06
CA LYS A 41 32.81 16.68 27.56
C LYS A 41 32.96 15.71 26.40
N PRO A 42 34.18 15.20 26.15
CA PRO A 42 34.34 14.18 25.14
C PRO A 42 33.56 12.92 25.54
N THR A 43 32.79 12.39 24.59
CA THR A 43 31.85 11.32 24.86
C THR A 43 32.20 10.09 24.01
N GLN A 44 32.35 8.92 24.64
CA GLN A 44 32.62 7.66 23.92
C GLN A 44 31.36 6.99 23.37
N LYS A 45 30.19 7.26 23.97
CA LYS A 45 28.90 6.70 23.54
C LYS A 45 27.81 7.74 23.62
N LEU A 46 27.14 7.97 22.50
CA LEU A 46 25.97 8.83 22.41
C LEU A 46 24.78 7.99 21.99
N THR A 47 23.65 8.08 22.68
CA THR A 47 22.40 7.47 22.24
C THR A 47 21.29 8.49 22.39
N LEU A 48 20.78 9.00 21.27
CA LEU A 48 19.67 9.94 21.21
C LEU A 48 18.41 9.21 20.81
N ASP A 49 17.38 9.27 21.65
CA ASP A 49 16.08 8.71 21.36
C ASP A 49 15.19 9.68 20.55
N GLN A 50 13.92 9.32 20.34
CA GLN A 50 13.00 10.13 19.55
C GLN A 50 12.69 11.49 20.21
N ASN A 51 12.61 11.55 21.53
CA ASN A 51 12.30 12.78 22.26
C ASN A 51 13.50 13.73 22.26
N ASP A 52 14.71 13.18 22.38
CA ASP A 52 15.95 13.96 22.28
C ASP A 52 16.06 14.65 20.92
N VAL A 53 15.84 13.90 19.84
CA VAL A 53 15.94 14.45 18.48
C VAL A 53 14.78 15.41 18.16
N GLN A 54 13.58 15.16 18.68
CA GLN A 54 12.47 16.12 18.56
C GLN A 54 12.79 17.44 19.27
N THR A 55 13.34 17.37 20.48
CA THR A 55 13.79 18.56 21.24
C THR A 55 14.86 19.32 20.48
N LEU A 56 15.82 18.61 19.89
CA LEU A 56 16.88 19.20 19.06
C LEU A 56 16.33 19.92 17.81
N ILE A 57 15.29 19.37 17.17
CA ILE A 57 14.60 20.02 16.05
C ILE A 57 13.96 21.33 16.50
N ASP A 58 13.29 21.33 17.66
CA ASP A 58 12.63 22.53 18.19
C ASP A 58 13.65 23.60 18.62
N ILE A 59 14.79 23.22 19.21
CA ILE A 59 15.93 24.11 19.51
C ILE A 59 16.49 24.72 18.23
N PHE A 60 16.81 23.89 17.23
CA PHE A 60 17.36 24.35 15.95
C PHE A 60 16.40 25.29 15.21
N PHE A 61 15.10 24.95 15.20
CA PHE A 61 14.06 25.80 14.63
C PHE A 61 14.01 27.17 15.30
N THR A 62 13.95 27.20 16.63
CA THR A 62 13.89 28.45 17.41
C THR A 62 15.12 29.31 17.21
N TRP A 63 16.31 28.70 17.21
CA TRP A 63 17.56 29.42 16.94
C TRP A 63 17.57 30.05 15.54
N ARG A 64 17.08 29.35 14.51
CA ARG A 64 16.99 29.90 13.14
C ARG A 64 16.00 31.05 13.03
N GLN A 65 14.88 30.99 13.75
CA GLN A 65 13.93 32.11 13.83
C GLN A 65 14.60 33.33 14.46
N ALA A 66 15.32 33.15 15.58
CA ALA A 66 16.02 34.23 16.28
C ALA A 66 17.19 34.82 15.46
N ALA A 67 17.90 34.00 14.68
CA ALA A 67 19.03 34.43 13.86
C ALA A 67 18.65 35.15 12.54
N GLY A 68 17.37 35.49 12.33
CA GLY A 68 16.88 36.19 11.13
C GLY A 68 16.93 35.35 9.85
N ARG A 69 17.15 34.03 9.95
CA ARG A 69 17.17 33.07 8.84
C ARG A 69 16.10 32.02 9.05
N ALA A 70 14.85 32.48 9.07
CA ALA A 70 13.69 31.64 9.32
C ALA A 70 13.67 30.41 8.40
N VAL A 71 13.52 29.23 9.00
CA VAL A 71 13.31 27.97 8.30
C VAL A 71 11.94 27.43 8.69
N THR A 72 11.34 26.65 7.81
CA THR A 72 10.14 25.88 8.17
C THR A 72 10.51 24.74 9.12
N ARG A 73 9.55 24.25 9.92
CA ARG A 73 9.78 23.05 10.76
C ARG A 73 10.23 21.83 9.94
N ARG A 74 9.75 21.70 8.70
CA ARG A 74 10.19 20.65 7.78
C ARG A 74 11.68 20.79 7.44
N GLN A 75 12.14 21.99 7.08
CA GLN A 75 13.55 22.25 6.80
C GLN A 75 14.44 22.05 8.03
N ALA A 76 13.96 22.40 9.23
CA ALA A 76 14.63 22.11 10.49
C ALA A 76 14.81 20.59 10.71
N LEU A 77 13.72 19.83 10.55
CA LEU A 77 13.74 18.36 10.63
C LEU A 77 14.70 17.73 9.62
N GLU A 78 14.62 18.14 8.35
CA GLU A 78 15.53 17.64 7.30
C GLU A 78 16.99 17.95 7.62
N ARG A 79 17.27 19.14 8.19
CA ARG A 79 18.63 19.55 8.55
C ARG A 79 19.19 18.73 9.70
N VAL A 80 18.43 18.58 10.79
CA VAL A 80 18.82 17.78 11.96
C VAL A 80 19.01 16.33 11.56
N ASN A 81 18.08 15.74 10.81
CA ASN A 81 18.20 14.36 10.33
C ASN A 81 19.47 14.11 9.51
N ARG A 82 19.91 15.07 8.68
CA ARG A 82 21.18 14.92 7.93
C ARG A 82 22.39 14.87 8.85
N VAL A 83 22.41 15.68 9.92
CA VAL A 83 23.48 15.63 10.92
C VAL A 83 23.42 14.31 11.71
N MET A 84 22.24 13.88 12.15
CA MET A 84 22.06 12.61 12.87
C MET A 84 22.47 11.40 12.00
N THR A 85 22.21 11.46 10.69
CA THR A 85 22.63 10.43 9.73
C THR A 85 24.15 10.31 9.72
N ALA A 86 24.86 11.43 9.72
CA ALA A 86 26.32 11.44 9.76
C ALA A 86 26.85 10.97 11.13
N ILE A 87 26.21 11.36 12.23
CA ILE A 87 26.56 10.88 13.58
C ILE A 87 26.44 9.35 13.68
N ASN A 88 25.41 8.76 13.08
CA ASN A 88 25.22 7.30 13.05
C ASN A 88 26.33 6.55 12.30
N THR A 89 27.21 7.25 11.57
CA THR A 89 28.39 6.63 10.94
C THR A 89 29.58 6.53 11.89
N VAL A 90 29.58 7.32 12.97
CA VAL A 90 30.63 7.41 13.99
C VAL A 90 30.51 6.24 14.97
N PRO A 91 31.57 5.45 15.19
CA PRO A 91 31.54 4.33 16.13
C PRO A 91 31.12 4.76 17.55
N GLY A 92 30.20 4.02 18.17
CA GLY A 92 29.72 4.31 19.52
C GLY A 92 28.62 5.37 19.62
N MET A 93 28.34 6.10 18.54
CA MET A 93 27.26 7.08 18.50
C MET A 93 26.03 6.55 17.80
N ARG A 94 24.86 6.96 18.30
CA ARG A 94 23.58 6.51 17.82
C ARG A 94 22.51 7.56 18.03
N ALA A 95 21.74 7.84 17.00
CA ALA A 95 20.67 8.82 17.02
C ALA A 95 19.50 8.32 16.19
N VAL A 96 18.29 8.43 16.76
CA VAL A 96 17.05 8.13 16.04
C VAL A 96 16.81 9.19 14.96
N LEU A 97 16.57 8.77 13.73
CA LEU A 97 16.16 9.69 12.65
C LEU A 97 14.65 9.91 12.70
N MET A 98 14.22 11.17 12.63
CA MET A 98 12.80 11.50 12.65
C MET A 98 12.16 11.24 11.28
N PRO A 99 11.03 10.51 11.18
CA PRO A 99 10.36 10.29 9.91
C PRO A 99 9.79 11.62 9.36
N GLU A 100 9.65 11.73 8.04
CA GLU A 100 9.02 12.91 7.44
C GLU A 100 7.56 13.04 7.91
N PRO A 101 7.10 14.24 8.29
CA PRO A 101 5.72 14.46 8.67
C PRO A 101 4.81 14.31 7.44
N ILE A 102 3.98 13.27 7.47
CA ILE A 102 2.92 13.06 6.51
C ILE A 102 1.81 14.09 6.76
N ALA A 103 1.48 14.89 5.74
CA ALA A 103 0.33 15.77 5.80
C ALA A 103 -0.95 14.92 5.93
N VAL A 104 -1.69 15.12 7.02
CA VAL A 104 -2.96 14.43 7.25
C VAL A 104 -3.99 14.99 6.27
N HIS A 105 -4.22 14.31 5.16
CA HIS A 105 -5.35 14.63 4.30
C HIS A 105 -6.64 14.32 5.07
N ARG A 106 -7.28 15.36 5.61
CA ARG A 106 -8.62 15.29 6.21
C ARG A 106 -9.62 15.67 5.13
N PRO A 107 -10.11 14.73 4.28
CA PRO A 107 -11.18 15.07 3.35
C PRO A 107 -12.37 15.55 4.17
N SER A 108 -12.91 16.72 3.84
CA SER A 108 -14.17 17.15 4.43
C SER A 108 -15.26 16.18 3.97
N ALA A 109 -15.59 15.22 4.84
CA ALA A 109 -16.67 14.27 4.61
C ALA A 109 -18.02 14.81 5.11
N LEU A 110 -18.00 15.96 5.79
CA LEU A 110 -19.18 16.68 6.24
C LEU A 110 -19.70 17.63 5.16
N PRO A 111 -20.99 18.00 5.23
CA PRO A 111 -21.54 19.04 4.39
C PRO A 111 -20.82 20.38 4.62
N THR A 112 -20.44 21.07 3.55
CA THR A 112 -19.66 22.33 3.66
C THR A 112 -20.54 23.58 3.59
N THR A 113 -21.84 23.44 3.31
CA THR A 113 -22.77 24.57 3.18
C THR A 113 -24.08 24.31 3.93
N PRO A 114 -24.76 25.37 4.45
CA PRO A 114 -26.06 25.24 5.12
C PRO A 114 -27.12 24.55 4.26
N ARG A 115 -27.09 24.82 2.94
CA ARG A 115 -27.99 24.17 1.97
C ARG A 115 -27.79 22.65 1.97
N MET A 116 -26.55 22.17 2.00
CA MET A 116 -26.28 20.74 2.05
C MET A 116 -26.80 20.14 3.36
N PHE A 117 -26.55 20.78 4.51
CA PHE A 117 -27.11 20.34 5.80
C PHE A 117 -28.64 20.22 5.77
N SER A 118 -29.34 21.21 5.23
CA SER A 118 -30.80 21.18 5.06
C SER A 118 -31.22 19.98 4.20
N MET A 119 -30.59 19.76 3.04
CA MET A 119 -30.91 18.62 2.17
C MET A 119 -30.72 17.26 2.87
N HIS A 120 -29.73 17.13 3.76
CA HIS A 120 -29.52 15.91 4.53
C HIS A 120 -30.61 15.68 5.59
N ALA A 121 -31.00 16.72 6.33
CA ALA A 121 -32.12 16.63 7.27
C ALA A 121 -33.42 16.20 6.55
N GLN A 122 -33.65 16.75 5.36
CA GLN A 122 -34.78 16.37 4.50
C GLN A 122 -34.70 14.90 4.05
N MET A 123 -33.50 14.41 3.70
CA MET A 123 -33.32 13.00 3.33
C MET A 123 -33.58 12.08 4.52
N GLN A 124 -33.13 12.46 5.72
CA GLN A 124 -33.39 11.70 6.94
C GLN A 124 -34.89 11.60 7.25
N ALA A 125 -35.65 12.67 7.02
CA ALA A 125 -37.10 12.67 7.15
C ALA A 125 -37.75 11.74 6.10
N LEU A 126 -37.42 11.93 4.82
CA LEU A 126 -37.95 11.14 3.71
C LEU A 126 -37.74 9.63 3.92
N GLU A 127 -36.56 9.20 4.40
CA GLU A 127 -36.23 7.79 4.59
C GLU A 127 -37.19 7.02 5.53
N LYS A 128 -37.87 7.70 6.45
CA LYS A 128 -38.87 7.09 7.34
C LYS A 128 -40.08 6.57 6.56
N HIS A 129 -40.40 7.20 5.44
CA HIS A 129 -41.60 6.90 4.63
C HIS A 129 -41.31 5.97 3.44
N LEU A 130 -40.04 5.81 3.05
CA LEU A 130 -39.69 4.99 1.87
C LEU A 130 -40.03 3.50 2.03
N SER A 131 -39.76 2.90 3.19
CA SER A 131 -40.03 1.47 3.41
C SER A 131 -41.54 1.14 3.44
N PRO A 132 -42.39 1.88 4.18
CA PRO A 132 -43.84 1.75 4.06
C PRO A 132 -44.36 1.90 2.63
N TRP A 133 -43.90 2.93 1.91
CA TRP A 133 -44.30 3.18 0.53
C TRP A 133 -43.97 1.99 -0.40
N CYS A 134 -42.76 1.41 -0.28
CA CYS A 134 -42.35 0.25 -1.07
C CYS A 134 -43.21 -0.99 -0.78
N ARG A 135 -43.55 -1.23 0.49
CA ARG A 135 -44.41 -2.35 0.90
C ARG A 135 -45.84 -2.24 0.35
N GLN A 136 -46.35 -1.01 0.16
CA GLN A 136 -47.66 -0.76 -0.43
C GLN A 136 -47.66 -1.00 -1.95
N HIS A 137 -46.63 -0.53 -2.67
CA HIS A 137 -46.57 -0.64 -4.13
C HIS A 137 -46.18 -2.04 -4.63
N LYS A 138 -45.47 -2.83 -3.82
CA LYS A 138 -45.09 -4.23 -4.08
C LYS A 138 -44.43 -4.50 -5.45
N CYS A 139 -43.84 -3.49 -6.10
CA CYS A 139 -43.22 -3.64 -7.40
C CYS A 139 -41.69 -3.77 -7.29
N HIS A 140 -41.07 -4.44 -8.27
CA HIS A 140 -39.62 -4.64 -8.31
C HIS A 140 -38.84 -3.32 -8.32
N ASP A 141 -39.32 -2.31 -9.06
CA ASP A 141 -38.65 -1.01 -9.17
C ASP A 141 -38.71 -0.19 -7.88
N ALA A 142 -39.76 -0.34 -7.07
CA ALA A 142 -39.84 0.30 -5.75
C ALA A 142 -38.77 -0.26 -4.80
N TRP A 143 -38.64 -1.60 -4.74
CA TRP A 143 -37.60 -2.24 -3.94
C TRP A 143 -36.19 -1.93 -4.44
N LEU A 144 -35.99 -1.84 -5.77
CA LEU A 144 -34.74 -1.40 -6.39
C LEU A 144 -34.37 0.03 -5.96
N MET A 145 -35.32 0.95 -5.99
CA MET A 145 -35.12 2.32 -5.53
C MET A 145 -34.73 2.38 -4.06
N LEU A 146 -35.45 1.64 -3.19
CA LEU A 146 -35.14 1.58 -1.77
C LEU A 146 -33.75 1.01 -1.54
N LEU A 147 -33.39 -0.09 -2.21
CA LEU A 147 -32.05 -0.68 -2.13
C LEU A 147 -30.99 0.34 -2.57
N ALA A 148 -31.16 1.01 -3.71
CA ALA A 148 -30.22 2.00 -4.22
C ALA A 148 -29.99 3.16 -3.25
N ILE A 149 -31.07 3.70 -2.67
CA ILE A 149 -31.00 4.76 -1.66
C ILE A 149 -30.26 4.26 -0.41
N ARG A 150 -30.58 3.04 0.08
CA ARG A 150 -29.95 2.46 1.27
C ARG A 150 -28.47 2.16 1.06
N LEU A 151 -28.06 1.68 -0.11
CA LEU A 151 -26.65 1.50 -0.46
C LEU A 151 -25.89 2.83 -0.39
N MET A 152 -26.47 3.93 -0.88
CA MET A 152 -25.83 5.25 -0.78
C MET A 152 -25.85 5.80 0.66
N SER A 153 -26.97 5.71 1.36
CA SER A 153 -27.17 6.39 2.65
C SER A 153 -26.69 5.61 3.88
N ARG A 154 -26.53 4.28 3.76
CA ARG A 154 -26.01 3.40 4.81
C ARG A 154 -24.55 3.02 4.57
N LEU A 155 -24.17 2.69 3.33
CA LEU A 155 -22.78 2.28 3.01
C LEU A 155 -21.90 3.42 2.50
N GLY A 156 -22.47 4.61 2.23
CA GLY A 156 -21.72 5.74 1.70
C GLY A 156 -21.34 5.61 0.22
N MET A 157 -21.99 4.71 -0.53
CA MET A 157 -21.73 4.55 -1.96
C MET A 157 -22.06 5.83 -2.74
N SER A 158 -21.27 6.13 -3.77
CA SER A 158 -21.69 7.12 -4.77
C SER A 158 -22.66 6.52 -5.78
N GLU A 159 -23.36 7.36 -6.53
CA GLU A 159 -24.21 6.91 -7.64
C GLU A 159 -23.44 6.03 -8.64
N THR A 160 -22.18 6.38 -8.93
CA THR A 160 -21.35 5.62 -9.87
C THR A 160 -21.08 4.20 -9.37
N VAL A 161 -20.68 4.06 -8.10
CA VAL A 161 -20.39 2.76 -7.50
C VAL A 161 -21.68 1.97 -7.31
N MET A 162 -22.73 2.59 -6.75
CA MET A 162 -24.03 1.95 -6.56
C MET A 162 -24.61 1.41 -7.87
N ILE A 163 -24.66 2.22 -8.94
CA ILE A 163 -25.16 1.77 -10.25
C ILE A 163 -24.24 0.69 -10.84
N GLY A 164 -22.92 0.80 -10.66
CA GLY A 164 -21.97 -0.23 -11.08
C GLY A 164 -22.23 -1.57 -10.41
N THR A 165 -22.36 -1.58 -9.09
CA THR A 165 -22.73 -2.77 -8.30
C THR A 165 -24.03 -3.40 -8.79
N LEU A 166 -25.09 -2.59 -8.90
CA LEU A 166 -26.40 -3.08 -9.32
C LEU A 166 -26.43 -3.57 -10.79
N ALA A 167 -25.56 -3.05 -11.66
CA ALA A 167 -25.47 -3.49 -13.05
C ALA A 167 -24.78 -4.85 -13.21
N MET A 168 -24.03 -5.29 -12.19
CA MET A 168 -23.25 -6.53 -12.21
C MET A 168 -23.77 -7.60 -11.26
N ILE A 169 -24.55 -7.22 -10.24
CA ILE A 169 -25.04 -8.13 -9.22
C ILE A 169 -25.83 -9.29 -9.84
N SER A 170 -25.42 -10.50 -9.49
CA SER A 170 -26.07 -11.78 -9.78
C SER A 170 -26.30 -12.53 -8.46
N PRO A 171 -27.12 -13.60 -8.44
CA PRO A 171 -27.24 -14.49 -7.29
C PRO A 171 -25.90 -14.95 -6.70
N GLU A 172 -24.88 -15.21 -7.53
CA GLU A 172 -23.54 -15.64 -7.07
C GLU A 172 -22.80 -14.57 -6.24
N HIS A 173 -23.14 -13.30 -6.39
CA HIS A 173 -22.53 -12.22 -5.61
C HIS A 173 -23.09 -12.12 -4.18
N ILE A 174 -24.10 -12.93 -3.84
CA ILE A 174 -24.85 -12.85 -2.59
C ILE A 174 -24.70 -14.18 -1.85
N ASN A 175 -24.08 -14.15 -0.67
CA ASN A 175 -23.95 -15.33 0.20
C ASN A 175 -24.54 -15.02 1.57
N GLY A 176 -25.78 -15.50 1.82
CA GLY A 176 -26.52 -15.11 3.00
C GLY A 176 -26.70 -13.59 3.06
N ARG A 177 -26.20 -12.95 4.12
CA ARG A 177 -26.21 -11.48 4.26
C ARG A 177 -24.98 -10.79 3.68
N GLU A 178 -24.02 -11.53 3.14
CA GLU A 178 -22.82 -10.96 2.53
C GLU A 178 -23.10 -10.56 1.08
N LEU A 179 -22.63 -9.38 0.70
CA LEU A 179 -22.66 -8.85 -0.65
C LEU A 179 -21.22 -8.66 -1.16
N SER A 180 -20.93 -9.26 -2.31
CA SER A 180 -19.72 -9.02 -3.08
C SER A 180 -19.91 -7.88 -4.06
N ILE A 181 -19.20 -6.77 -3.84
CA ILE A 181 -19.24 -5.56 -4.66
C ILE A 181 -18.04 -5.60 -5.62
N PRO A 182 -18.25 -5.45 -6.95
CA PRO A 182 -17.13 -5.46 -7.89
C PRO A 182 -16.18 -4.29 -7.61
N SER A 183 -14.87 -4.53 -7.52
CA SER A 183 -13.91 -3.47 -7.19
C SER A 183 -13.58 -2.54 -8.36
N SER A 184 -14.05 -2.87 -9.57
CA SER A 184 -14.02 -1.98 -10.72
C SER A 184 -15.27 -2.15 -11.59
N PRO A 185 -15.62 -1.16 -12.45
CA PRO A 185 -16.78 -1.28 -13.33
C PRO A 185 -16.75 -2.45 -14.32
N ASN A 186 -15.61 -3.12 -14.51
CA ASN A 186 -15.47 -4.20 -15.47
C ASN A 186 -15.00 -5.51 -14.81
N ALA A 187 -15.05 -5.60 -13.47
CA ALA A 187 -14.56 -6.75 -12.72
C ALA A 187 -15.43 -7.99 -12.98
N GLN A 188 -14.86 -9.06 -13.51
CA GLN A 188 -15.55 -10.33 -13.74
C GLN A 188 -15.56 -11.21 -12.50
N TRP A 189 -16.72 -11.78 -12.18
CA TRP A 189 -16.84 -12.80 -11.14
C TRP A 189 -16.39 -14.17 -11.66
N PRO A 190 -15.78 -15.04 -10.85
CA PRO A 190 -15.19 -14.78 -9.51
C PRO A 190 -13.73 -14.27 -9.59
N ALA A 191 -13.18 -14.12 -10.80
CA ALA A 191 -11.74 -14.02 -11.05
C ALA A 191 -11.12 -12.63 -10.76
N ASP A 192 -11.90 -11.56 -10.78
CA ASP A 192 -11.44 -10.22 -10.45
C ASP A 192 -11.73 -9.86 -8.99
N GLY A 193 -11.07 -8.81 -8.50
CA GLY A 193 -11.20 -8.36 -7.11
C GLY A 193 -12.60 -7.84 -6.76
N HIS A 194 -13.09 -8.25 -5.59
CA HIS A 194 -14.37 -7.82 -5.03
C HIS A 194 -14.19 -7.28 -3.60
N TYR A 195 -14.95 -6.24 -3.26
CA TYR A 195 -15.12 -5.77 -1.88
C TYR A 195 -16.29 -6.51 -1.24
N ARG A 196 -16.06 -7.21 -0.13
CA ARG A 196 -17.08 -8.04 0.52
C ARG A 196 -17.58 -7.37 1.78
N ILE A 197 -18.90 -7.30 1.95
CA ILE A 197 -19.50 -6.62 3.10
C ILE A 197 -20.75 -7.36 3.58
N SER A 198 -20.89 -7.51 4.89
CA SER A 198 -22.10 -8.04 5.53
C SER A 198 -23.14 -6.92 5.66
N LEU A 199 -24.35 -7.20 5.19
CA LEU A 199 -25.43 -6.24 5.12
C LEU A 199 -26.25 -6.22 6.43
N ASN A 200 -26.53 -5.01 6.91
CA ASN A 200 -27.53 -4.81 7.96
C ASN A 200 -28.96 -4.97 7.40
N ASP A 201 -29.95 -5.07 8.30
CA ASP A 201 -31.35 -5.32 7.90
C ASP A 201 -31.91 -4.24 6.97
N ASP A 202 -31.46 -2.99 7.12
CA ASP A 202 -31.89 -1.86 6.30
C ASP A 202 -31.55 -2.02 4.81
N ILE A 203 -30.50 -2.77 4.49
CA ILE A 203 -30.08 -3.06 3.10
C ILE A 203 -30.48 -4.49 2.71
N TRP A 204 -30.34 -5.43 3.64
CA TRP A 204 -30.66 -6.84 3.42
C TRP A 204 -32.14 -7.06 3.10
N VAL A 205 -33.06 -6.38 3.80
CA VAL A 205 -34.51 -6.56 3.57
C VAL A 205 -34.92 -6.14 2.14
N PRO A 206 -34.53 -4.95 1.62
CA PRO A 206 -34.77 -4.61 0.22
C PRO A 206 -34.14 -5.59 -0.77
N LEU A 207 -32.90 -6.01 -0.53
CA LEU A 207 -32.23 -6.98 -1.41
C LEU A 207 -32.96 -8.33 -1.43
N ARG A 208 -33.33 -8.85 -0.26
CA ARG A 208 -34.09 -10.09 -0.13
C ARG A 208 -35.45 -9.99 -0.82
N ALA A 209 -36.14 -8.85 -0.72
CA ALA A 209 -37.40 -8.65 -1.41
C ALA A 209 -37.25 -8.72 -2.94
N ILE A 210 -36.18 -8.14 -3.50
CA ILE A 210 -35.84 -8.26 -4.92
C ILE A 210 -35.58 -9.71 -5.30
N ILE A 211 -34.76 -10.43 -4.51
CA ILE A 211 -34.46 -11.85 -4.76
C ILE A 211 -35.75 -12.67 -4.79
N THR A 212 -36.63 -12.52 -3.79
CA THR A 212 -37.89 -13.27 -3.70
C THR A 212 -38.85 -12.97 -4.87
N LEU A 213 -38.87 -11.73 -5.36
CA LEU A 213 -39.75 -11.33 -6.46
C LEU A 213 -39.26 -11.81 -7.83
N THR A 214 -38.01 -12.24 -7.94
CA THR A 214 -37.40 -12.57 -9.22
C THR A 214 -37.31 -14.10 -9.37
N LYS A 215 -37.92 -14.63 -10.43
CA LYS A 215 -37.89 -16.07 -10.73
C LYS A 215 -36.62 -16.37 -11.54
N TYR A 216 -35.57 -16.86 -10.89
CA TYR A 216 -34.29 -17.16 -11.56
C TYR A 216 -34.24 -18.60 -12.10
N THR A 217 -33.73 -18.73 -13.31
CA THR A 217 -33.32 -20.00 -13.92
C THR A 217 -31.79 -20.14 -14.02
N ASN A 218 -31.04 -19.04 -13.92
CA ASN A 218 -29.58 -19.00 -14.04
C ASN A 218 -28.91 -18.23 -12.89
N ALA A 219 -27.97 -18.86 -12.19
CA ALA A 219 -27.22 -18.28 -11.06
C ALA A 219 -26.26 -17.14 -11.47
N ALA A 220 -25.78 -17.16 -12.73
CA ALA A 220 -24.92 -16.12 -13.28
C ALA A 220 -25.69 -14.97 -13.95
N GLY A 221 -27.03 -15.07 -14.03
CA GLY A 221 -27.89 -14.06 -14.66
C GLY A 221 -27.91 -12.74 -13.91
N TRP A 222 -28.21 -11.64 -14.62
CA TRP A 222 -28.29 -10.32 -13.99
C TRP A 222 -29.52 -10.24 -13.08
N LEU A 223 -29.31 -10.02 -11.78
CA LEU A 223 -30.37 -10.01 -10.76
C LEU A 223 -31.50 -9.02 -11.06
N LEU A 224 -31.18 -7.90 -11.71
CA LEU A 224 -32.16 -6.83 -11.98
C LEU A 224 -32.68 -6.87 -13.41
N GLY A 225 -32.33 -7.91 -14.17
CA GLY A 225 -32.78 -8.12 -15.52
C GLY A 225 -34.23 -8.56 -15.61
N LYS A 226 -34.90 -8.18 -16.70
CA LYS A 226 -36.10 -8.87 -17.21
C LYS A 226 -35.66 -9.89 -18.27
N ASN A 227 -36.50 -10.87 -18.60
CA ASN A 227 -36.19 -12.08 -19.39
C ASN A 227 -35.32 -11.90 -20.67
N ASP A 228 -35.28 -10.72 -21.30
CA ASP A 228 -34.46 -10.43 -22.50
C ASP A 228 -33.19 -9.59 -22.26
N SER A 229 -32.92 -9.21 -21.01
CA SER A 229 -31.91 -8.17 -20.68
C SER A 229 -30.55 -8.72 -20.22
N ASP A 230 -30.39 -10.04 -20.12
CA ASP A 230 -29.10 -10.66 -19.77
C ASP A 230 -28.02 -10.40 -20.83
N ASN A 231 -28.41 -10.21 -22.09
CA ASN A 231 -27.49 -9.91 -23.19
C ASN A 231 -27.03 -8.44 -23.24
N LEU A 232 -27.54 -7.57 -22.37
CA LEU A 232 -27.14 -6.17 -22.36
C LEU A 232 -25.70 -6.00 -21.90
N THR A 233 -24.94 -5.19 -22.63
CA THR A 233 -23.61 -4.75 -22.19
C THR A 233 -23.68 -4.02 -20.85
N HIS A 234 -22.61 -4.08 -20.05
CA HIS A 234 -22.56 -3.40 -18.74
C HIS A 234 -22.92 -1.91 -18.83
N LYS A 235 -22.44 -1.21 -19.88
CA LYS A 235 -22.79 0.20 -20.13
C LYS A 235 -24.28 0.41 -20.36
N ALA A 236 -24.94 -0.49 -21.11
CA ALA A 236 -26.37 -0.44 -21.34
C ALA A 236 -27.17 -0.72 -20.07
N ARG A 237 -26.76 -1.73 -19.27
CA ARG A 237 -27.37 -2.03 -17.97
C ARG A 237 -27.35 -0.81 -17.02
N ARG A 238 -26.22 -0.10 -16.94
CA ARG A 238 -26.09 1.12 -16.13
C ARG A 238 -27.04 2.24 -16.57
N LEU A 239 -27.19 2.44 -17.89
CA LEU A 239 -28.12 3.44 -18.43
C LEU A 239 -29.58 3.09 -18.10
N LEU A 240 -29.95 1.83 -18.32
CA LEU A 240 -31.29 1.32 -18.03
C LEU A 240 -31.64 1.46 -16.53
N LEU A 241 -30.72 1.08 -15.64
CA LEU A 241 -30.90 1.24 -14.20
C LEU A 241 -31.13 2.70 -13.80
N ARG A 242 -30.35 3.63 -14.37
CA ARG A 242 -30.50 5.05 -14.09
C ARG A 242 -31.88 5.58 -14.53
N GLN A 243 -32.36 5.14 -15.68
CA GLN A 243 -33.69 5.51 -16.18
C GLN A 243 -34.79 4.96 -15.26
N ARG A 244 -34.73 3.68 -14.89
CA ARG A 244 -35.68 3.04 -13.95
C ARG A 244 -35.71 3.78 -12.62
N LEU A 245 -34.55 4.02 -12.00
CA LEU A 245 -34.41 4.74 -10.73
C LEU A 245 -34.97 6.16 -10.81
N THR A 246 -34.71 6.87 -11.91
CA THR A 246 -35.22 8.23 -12.11
C THR A 246 -36.75 8.25 -12.21
N SER A 247 -37.34 7.30 -12.95
CA SER A 247 -38.78 7.19 -13.12
C SER A 247 -39.50 6.87 -11.80
N ILE A 248 -39.08 5.80 -11.12
CA ILE A 248 -39.73 5.36 -9.88
C ILE A 248 -39.53 6.36 -8.73
N THR A 249 -38.39 7.06 -8.69
CA THR A 249 -38.17 8.12 -7.69
C THR A 249 -39.11 9.29 -7.91
N LYS A 250 -39.39 9.66 -9.17
CA LYS A 250 -40.37 10.70 -9.50
C LYS A 250 -41.77 10.29 -9.04
N GLU A 251 -42.16 9.04 -9.28
CA GLU A 251 -43.45 8.49 -8.83
C GLU A 251 -43.56 8.50 -7.30
N CYS A 252 -42.56 7.95 -6.60
CA CYS A 252 -42.51 7.92 -5.14
C CYS A 252 -42.61 9.32 -4.53
N LEU A 253 -41.80 10.27 -5.00
CA LEU A 253 -41.83 11.63 -4.48
C LEU A 253 -43.14 12.35 -4.80
N THR A 254 -43.81 12.02 -5.91
CA THR A 254 -45.12 12.59 -6.25
C THR A 254 -46.21 12.03 -5.34
N SER A 255 -46.19 10.73 -5.09
CA SER A 255 -47.10 10.06 -4.14
C SER A 255 -46.92 10.60 -2.71
N LEU A 256 -45.68 10.73 -2.25
CA LEU A 256 -45.35 11.22 -0.91
C LEU A 256 -45.55 12.74 -0.72
N ARG A 257 -45.80 13.52 -1.78
CA ARG A 257 -46.17 14.94 -1.63
C ARG A 257 -47.51 15.13 -0.92
N MET A 258 -48.41 14.14 -1.03
CA MET A 258 -49.71 14.18 -0.37
C MET A 258 -49.62 13.78 1.12
N HIS A 259 -48.45 13.37 1.61
CA HIS A 259 -48.25 13.02 3.00
C HIS A 259 -48.24 14.29 3.89
N PRO A 260 -48.82 14.26 5.11
CA PRO A 260 -48.83 15.41 6.03
C PRO A 260 -47.43 15.98 6.30
N ASP A 261 -46.43 15.11 6.43
CA ASP A 261 -45.03 15.48 6.69
C ASP A 261 -44.25 15.98 5.46
N SER A 262 -44.90 16.14 4.29
CA SER A 262 -44.20 16.47 3.03
C SER A 262 -43.39 17.77 3.06
N TYR A 263 -43.74 18.69 3.95
CA TYR A 263 -42.98 19.92 4.20
C TYR A 263 -41.54 19.65 4.67
N GLN A 264 -41.28 18.47 5.27
CA GLN A 264 -39.96 18.07 5.75
C GLN A 264 -39.00 17.64 4.63
N TRP A 265 -39.42 17.54 3.36
CA TRP A 265 -38.52 17.14 2.26
C TRP A 265 -38.75 17.86 0.91
N GLN A 266 -39.24 19.10 0.95
CA GLN A 266 -39.63 19.88 -0.25
C GLN A 266 -38.52 20.08 -1.31
N SER A 267 -37.24 20.06 -0.91
CA SER A 267 -36.11 20.26 -1.83
C SER A 267 -35.75 18.98 -2.62
N LEU A 268 -36.20 17.82 -2.14
CA LEU A 268 -35.95 16.52 -2.78
C LEU A 268 -37.00 16.26 -3.86
N LYS A 269 -36.81 16.87 -5.03
CA LYS A 269 -37.78 16.81 -6.14
C LYS A 269 -37.43 15.81 -7.24
N ARG A 270 -36.17 15.37 -7.31
CA ARG A 270 -35.62 14.56 -8.41
C ARG A 270 -34.58 13.58 -7.87
N TRP A 271 -34.32 12.52 -8.63
CA TRP A 271 -33.27 11.55 -8.33
C TRP A 271 -31.92 12.19 -8.01
N SER A 272 -31.49 13.19 -8.79
CA SER A 272 -30.23 13.90 -8.55
C SER A 272 -30.17 14.58 -7.18
N SER A 273 -31.29 15.13 -6.68
CA SER A 273 -31.37 15.74 -5.36
C SER A 273 -31.27 14.69 -4.26
N VAL A 274 -31.90 13.52 -4.44
CA VAL A 274 -31.84 12.38 -3.52
C VAL A 274 -30.42 11.81 -3.45
N VAL A 275 -29.77 11.59 -4.60
CA VAL A 275 -28.36 11.17 -4.68
C VAL A 275 -27.45 12.15 -3.95
N PHE A 276 -27.59 13.45 -4.24
CA PHE A 276 -26.78 14.48 -3.61
C PHE A 276 -26.97 14.49 -2.09
N ALA A 277 -28.22 14.40 -1.62
CA ALA A 277 -28.54 14.35 -0.21
C ALA A 277 -28.13 13.04 0.48
N SER A 278 -28.01 11.92 -0.25
CA SER A 278 -27.59 10.64 0.35
C SER A 278 -26.09 10.59 0.67
N ARG A 279 -25.26 11.36 -0.05
CA ARG A 279 -23.78 11.30 0.00
C ARG A 279 -23.16 11.41 1.39
N HIS A 280 -23.78 12.18 2.29
CA HIS A 280 -23.24 12.46 3.62
C HIS A 280 -24.03 11.77 4.74
N MET A 281 -25.10 11.04 4.41
CA MET A 281 -25.99 10.40 5.40
C MET A 281 -25.26 9.41 6.31
N ALA A 282 -24.34 8.63 5.76
CA ALA A 282 -23.54 7.69 6.54
C ALA A 282 -22.73 8.41 7.64
N VAL A 283 -22.06 9.52 7.29
CA VAL A 283 -21.30 10.33 8.25
C VAL A 283 -22.21 10.97 9.29
N MET A 284 -23.35 11.53 8.85
CA MET A 284 -24.35 12.13 9.75
C MET A 284 -24.98 11.11 10.72
N ARG A 285 -24.82 9.81 10.44
CA ARG A 285 -25.26 8.70 11.29
C ARG A 285 -24.19 8.23 12.27
N GLY A 286 -23.06 8.93 12.35
CA GLY A 286 -21.95 8.61 13.23
C GLY A 286 -20.99 7.57 12.65
N ILE A 287 -21.10 7.21 11.37
CA ILE A 287 -20.06 6.40 10.71
C ILE A 287 -18.84 7.29 10.47
N PRO A 288 -17.64 6.90 10.91
CA PRO A 288 -16.47 7.76 10.73
C PRO A 288 -16.19 8.04 9.25
N PRO A 289 -15.74 9.27 8.91
CA PRO A 289 -15.50 9.71 7.53
C PRO A 289 -14.77 8.71 6.63
N VAL A 290 -13.69 8.11 7.12
CA VAL A 290 -12.88 7.15 6.36
C VAL A 290 -13.75 6.03 5.82
N TRP A 291 -14.51 5.36 6.69
CA TRP A 291 -15.39 4.23 6.34
C TRP A 291 -16.53 4.65 5.42
N ALA A 292 -17.18 5.80 5.70
CA ALA A 292 -18.25 6.34 4.88
C ALA A 292 -17.79 6.80 3.48
N THR A 293 -16.48 6.90 3.23
CA THR A 293 -15.92 7.29 1.93
C THR A 293 -15.32 6.14 1.13
N LEU A 294 -15.08 4.97 1.73
CA LEU A 294 -14.41 3.84 1.08
C LEU A 294 -15.10 3.41 -0.23
N LEU A 295 -16.43 3.48 -0.27
CA LEU A 295 -17.23 3.02 -1.42
C LEU A 295 -17.67 4.16 -2.35
N ARG A 296 -17.02 5.32 -2.29
CA ARG A 296 -17.41 6.49 -3.10
C ARG A 296 -16.88 6.46 -4.53
N LYS A 297 -15.72 5.89 -4.81
CA LYS A 297 -15.10 5.97 -6.13
C LYS A 297 -14.34 4.69 -6.45
N TYR A 298 -14.40 4.27 -7.71
CA TYR A 298 -13.54 3.21 -8.21
C TYR A 298 -12.09 3.69 -8.41
N PRO A 299 -11.09 2.81 -8.30
CA PRO A 299 -11.22 1.40 -7.86
C PRO A 299 -11.56 1.30 -6.37
N LEU A 300 -12.32 0.27 -5.99
CA LEU A 300 -12.54 -0.05 -4.57
C LEU A 300 -11.42 -0.97 -4.07
N PRO A 301 -11.15 -1.00 -2.75
CA PRO A 301 -10.32 -2.04 -2.17
C PRO A 301 -10.87 -3.44 -2.51
N THR A 302 -10.02 -4.45 -2.44
CA THR A 302 -10.41 -5.85 -2.61
C THR A 302 -10.31 -6.59 -1.29
N CYS A 303 -11.24 -7.50 -1.03
CA CYS A 303 -11.26 -8.30 0.18
C CYS A 303 -10.73 -9.70 -0.10
N THR A 304 -10.17 -10.33 0.94
CA THR A 304 -9.81 -11.74 0.87
C THR A 304 -11.06 -12.60 0.62
N PRO A 305 -10.97 -13.61 -0.26
CA PRO A 305 -12.06 -14.54 -0.43
C PRO A 305 -12.19 -15.53 0.73
N VAL A 306 -11.14 -15.63 1.56
CA VAL A 306 -11.07 -16.54 2.71
C VAL A 306 -12.05 -16.07 3.78
N PRO A 307 -13.00 -16.92 4.21
CA PRO A 307 -13.89 -16.58 5.31
C PRO A 307 -13.13 -16.56 6.64
N LEU A 308 -13.12 -15.41 7.32
CA LEU A 308 -12.39 -15.25 8.60
C LEU A 308 -13.29 -15.21 9.84
N LEU A 309 -14.60 -15.39 9.66
CA LEU A 309 -15.58 -15.37 10.75
C LEU A 309 -15.97 -16.79 11.16
N THR A 310 -16.15 -17.03 12.47
CA THR A 310 -16.54 -18.33 13.05
C THR A 310 -17.88 -18.84 12.53
N LYS A 311 -18.80 -17.94 12.14
CA LYS A 311 -20.12 -18.29 11.60
C LYS A 311 -20.07 -18.82 10.17
N SER A 312 -18.93 -18.75 9.50
CA SER A 312 -18.79 -19.26 8.14
C SER A 312 -18.57 -20.77 8.16
N GLY A 313 -19.59 -21.53 7.77
CA GLY A 313 -19.54 -23.00 7.76
C GLY A 313 -18.45 -23.60 6.86
N CYS A 314 -17.88 -22.82 5.93
CA CYS A 314 -16.83 -23.24 5.00
C CYS A 314 -15.41 -22.84 5.41
N ALA A 315 -15.21 -22.22 6.59
CA ALA A 315 -13.90 -21.68 6.97
C ALA A 315 -12.83 -22.75 7.26
N HIS A 316 -13.25 -23.94 7.67
CA HIS A 316 -12.34 -25.06 7.90
C HIS A 316 -11.69 -25.55 6.60
N TYR A 317 -12.36 -25.45 5.43
CA TYR A 317 -11.79 -25.86 4.15
C TYR A 317 -10.52 -25.10 3.75
N TYR A 318 -10.29 -23.93 4.33
CA TYR A 318 -9.14 -23.07 4.06
C TYR A 318 -7.97 -23.27 5.04
N ALA A 319 -8.06 -24.24 5.95
CA ALA A 319 -6.95 -24.57 6.84
C ALA A 319 -5.82 -25.29 6.09
N PRO A 320 -4.55 -25.19 6.52
CA PRO A 320 -3.45 -25.92 5.88
C PRO A 320 -3.73 -27.43 5.85
N GLY A 321 -3.67 -28.05 4.66
CA GLY A 321 -3.92 -29.49 4.46
C GLY A 321 -5.36 -29.84 4.03
N GLU A 322 -6.28 -28.87 4.04
CA GLU A 322 -7.68 -29.06 3.63
C GLU A 322 -7.91 -28.77 2.13
N SER A 323 -9.12 -29.08 1.63
CA SER A 323 -9.48 -29.00 0.20
C SER A 323 -9.21 -27.66 -0.48
N GLU A 324 -9.47 -26.54 0.19
CA GLU A 324 -9.19 -25.16 -0.27
C GLU A 324 -7.98 -24.54 0.45
N GLY A 325 -7.29 -25.36 1.26
CA GLY A 325 -6.15 -25.02 2.08
C GLY A 325 -4.86 -24.84 1.29
N ARG A 326 -4.82 -25.26 0.03
CA ARG A 326 -3.72 -24.96 -0.90
C ARG A 326 -4.13 -23.80 -1.81
N LEU A 327 -3.24 -22.84 -1.99
CA LEU A 327 -3.45 -21.70 -2.88
C LEU A 327 -3.42 -22.15 -4.35
N PRO A 328 -4.14 -21.45 -5.25
CA PRO A 328 -4.27 -21.88 -6.64
C PRO A 328 -2.91 -21.97 -7.34
N GLU A 329 -2.72 -23.00 -8.15
CA GLU A 329 -1.54 -23.14 -9.00
C GLU A 329 -1.63 -22.13 -10.17
N ARG A 330 -0.60 -21.32 -10.37
CA ARG A 330 -0.53 -20.33 -11.48
C ARG A 330 -0.16 -21.01 -12.80
N THR A 331 0.36 -22.24 -12.73
CA THR A 331 0.71 -23.08 -13.88
C THR A 331 0.31 -24.52 -13.63
N SER A 332 -0.26 -25.18 -14.66
CA SER A 332 -0.80 -26.55 -14.63
C SER A 332 0.25 -27.68 -14.52
N LYS A 333 1.43 -27.42 -13.93
CA LYS A 333 2.47 -28.44 -13.75
C LYS A 333 2.79 -28.56 -12.26
N PRO A 334 2.18 -29.54 -11.56
CA PRO A 334 2.57 -29.84 -10.19
C PRO A 334 4.04 -30.29 -10.17
N LEU A 335 4.85 -29.64 -9.34
CA LEU A 335 6.22 -30.08 -9.02
C LEU A 335 6.13 -31.49 -8.42
N SER A 336 6.39 -32.51 -9.22
CA SER A 336 6.18 -33.93 -8.90
C SER A 336 7.30 -34.56 -8.05
N ARG A 337 8.10 -33.74 -7.34
CA ARG A 337 9.15 -34.23 -6.43
C ARG A 337 8.94 -33.61 -5.05
N PRO A 338 9.12 -34.36 -3.95
CA PRO A 338 9.25 -33.76 -2.63
C PRO A 338 10.41 -32.76 -2.71
N ALA A 339 10.14 -31.49 -2.43
CA ALA A 339 11.18 -30.47 -2.49
C ALA A 339 12.23 -30.78 -1.41
N SER A 340 13.50 -30.79 -1.81
CA SER A 340 14.59 -30.63 -0.86
C SER A 340 14.38 -29.31 -0.11
N PHE A 341 14.88 -29.22 1.12
CA PHE A 341 14.90 -27.95 1.84
C PHE A 341 15.55 -26.87 0.96
N PRO A 342 15.03 -25.63 1.00
CA PRO A 342 15.59 -24.54 0.21
C PRO A 342 17.02 -24.27 0.66
N GLU A 343 17.94 -24.23 -0.30
CA GLU A 343 19.34 -23.84 -0.06
C GLU A 343 19.54 -22.39 -0.51
N ALA A 344 20.29 -21.63 0.28
CA ALA A 344 20.69 -20.30 -0.15
C ALA A 344 21.68 -20.41 -1.33
N GLY A 345 21.50 -19.57 -2.34
CA GLY A 345 22.43 -19.47 -3.45
C GLY A 345 23.77 -18.86 -3.03
N GLN A 346 24.74 -18.84 -3.95
CA GLN A 346 26.11 -18.41 -3.64
C GLN A 346 26.37 -16.91 -3.90
N LYS A 347 25.47 -16.21 -4.61
CA LYS A 347 25.72 -14.80 -5.00
C LYS A 347 25.48 -13.86 -3.82
N THR A 348 26.48 -13.04 -3.53
CA THR A 348 26.50 -12.07 -2.43
C THR A 348 26.88 -10.67 -2.92
N ARG A 349 26.66 -9.67 -2.06
CA ARG A 349 27.11 -8.28 -2.24
C ARG A 349 27.48 -7.65 -0.89
N GLN A 350 28.09 -6.47 -0.92
CA GLN A 350 28.40 -5.72 0.30
C GLN A 350 27.14 -5.41 1.13
N ALA A 351 27.28 -5.44 2.46
CA ALA A 351 26.20 -5.17 3.39
C ALA A 351 25.66 -3.73 3.30
N GLY A 352 24.36 -3.55 3.57
CA GLY A 352 23.71 -2.24 3.63
C GLY A 352 22.91 -1.88 2.37
N ILE A 353 22.51 -0.61 2.29
CA ILE A 353 21.67 -0.08 1.21
C ILE A 353 22.53 0.21 -0.01
N SER A 354 22.21 -0.41 -1.15
CA SER A 354 22.74 0.00 -2.45
C SER A 354 21.98 1.22 -2.94
N SER A 355 22.33 2.42 -2.48
CA SER A 355 21.72 3.66 -2.98
C SER A 355 22.53 4.23 -4.14
N VAL A 356 21.87 4.54 -5.27
CA VAL A 356 22.46 5.42 -6.29
C VAL A 356 22.65 6.79 -5.67
N HIS A 357 23.89 7.24 -5.52
CA HIS A 357 24.16 8.59 -5.02
C HIS A 357 23.53 9.62 -5.97
N ILE A 358 22.65 10.49 -5.46
CA ILE A 358 21.99 11.53 -6.27
C ILE A 358 22.64 12.91 -6.12
N GLU A 359 23.64 13.04 -5.26
CA GLU A 359 24.26 14.32 -4.91
C GLU A 359 25.02 14.96 -6.09
N HIS A 360 25.48 14.15 -7.06
CA HIS A 360 26.10 14.64 -8.29
C HIS A 360 25.10 15.13 -9.35
N LEU A 361 23.81 14.83 -9.18
CA LEU A 361 22.80 15.17 -10.18
C LEU A 361 22.43 16.68 -10.11
N PRO A 362 22.35 17.38 -11.25
CA PRO A 362 21.83 18.75 -11.28
C PRO A 362 20.41 18.85 -10.72
N ILE A 363 20.05 19.98 -10.09
CA ILE A 363 18.69 20.19 -9.52
C ILE A 363 17.57 19.95 -10.55
N ASP A 364 17.82 20.20 -11.83
CA ASP A 364 16.88 20.05 -12.94
C ASP A 364 17.13 18.80 -13.82
N TRP A 365 17.87 17.80 -13.32
CA TRP A 365 18.30 16.63 -14.10
C TRP A 365 17.13 15.90 -14.78
N GLN A 366 15.96 15.81 -14.13
CA GLN A 366 14.78 15.13 -14.68
C GLN A 366 14.31 15.80 -15.97
N ARG A 367 14.31 17.15 -15.98
CA ARG A 367 13.94 17.94 -17.15
C ARG A 367 14.99 17.79 -18.24
N ARG A 368 16.27 17.78 -17.89
CA ARG A 368 17.37 17.54 -18.85
C ARG A 368 17.27 16.16 -19.50
N ALA A 369 16.99 15.12 -18.72
CA ALA A 369 16.85 13.77 -19.24
C ALA A 369 15.65 13.65 -20.19
N LYS A 370 14.50 14.24 -19.82
CA LYS A 370 13.34 14.33 -20.72
C LYS A 370 13.65 15.09 -22.00
N ASN A 371 14.40 16.18 -21.92
CA ASN A 371 14.83 16.94 -23.10
C ASN A 371 15.76 16.10 -24.00
N LEU A 372 16.65 15.27 -23.44
CA LEU A 372 17.47 14.36 -24.24
C LEU A 372 16.62 13.36 -25.04
N LEU A 373 15.56 12.79 -24.44
CA LEU A 373 14.62 11.91 -25.15
C LEU A 373 13.85 12.66 -26.25
N GLN A 374 13.49 13.92 -26.01
CA GLN A 374 12.86 14.77 -27.04
C GLN A 374 13.82 15.10 -28.18
N GLN A 375 15.08 15.43 -27.87
CA GLN A 375 16.13 15.69 -28.86
C GLN A 375 16.39 14.46 -29.73
N PHE A 376 16.41 13.26 -29.15
CA PHE A 376 16.46 12.01 -29.92
C PHE A 376 15.32 11.95 -30.96
N LEU A 377 14.06 12.19 -30.56
CA LEU A 377 12.93 12.20 -31.51
C LEU A 377 12.99 13.33 -32.55
N VAL A 378 13.67 14.45 -32.25
CA VAL A 378 13.90 15.54 -33.22
C VAL A 378 14.96 15.14 -34.25
N GLU A 379 16.08 14.56 -33.84
CA GLU A 379 17.11 14.06 -34.76
C GLU A 379 16.58 12.90 -35.62
N VAL A 380 15.75 12.02 -35.06
CA VAL A 380 15.04 10.98 -35.83
C VAL A 380 14.13 11.59 -36.91
N LYS A 381 13.46 12.73 -36.63
CA LYS A 381 12.64 13.44 -37.62
C LYS A 381 13.47 13.91 -38.83
N GLN A 382 14.74 14.28 -38.61
CA GLN A 382 15.63 14.72 -39.68
C GLN A 382 15.99 13.56 -40.62
N LEU A 383 16.04 12.32 -40.12
CA LEU A 383 16.22 11.13 -40.96
C LEU A 383 14.98 10.83 -41.81
N ASN A 384 13.77 10.90 -41.22
CA ASN A 384 12.51 10.81 -41.96
C ASN A 384 11.37 11.50 -41.19
N PRO A 385 10.63 12.43 -41.82
CA PRO A 385 9.62 13.24 -41.14
C PRO A 385 8.36 12.47 -40.71
N LYS A 386 8.07 11.27 -41.26
CA LYS A 386 6.85 10.51 -40.97
C LYS A 386 7.09 9.11 -40.40
N LYS A 387 7.97 8.31 -41.00
CA LYS A 387 8.15 6.88 -40.63
C LYS A 387 9.60 6.44 -40.85
N VAL A 388 10.22 5.83 -39.84
CA VAL A 388 11.60 5.35 -39.93
C VAL A 388 11.61 3.83 -40.12
N THR A 389 11.46 3.36 -41.36
CA THR A 389 11.43 1.92 -41.66
C THR A 389 12.79 1.25 -41.48
N ALA A 390 12.79 0.04 -40.90
CA ALA A 390 14.00 -0.74 -40.56
C ALA A 390 15.00 -0.95 -41.72
N LYS A 391 14.51 -1.03 -42.96
CA LYS A 391 15.37 -1.29 -44.14
C LYS A 391 16.20 -0.08 -44.59
N LYS A 392 15.70 1.16 -44.41
CA LYS A 392 16.31 2.38 -45.00
C LYS A 392 17.38 3.04 -44.12
N HIS A 393 17.29 2.89 -42.79
CA HIS A 393 18.19 3.54 -41.83
C HIS A 393 18.89 2.51 -40.92
N LYS A 394 19.54 1.50 -41.52
CA LYS A 394 20.13 0.36 -40.79
C LYS A 394 21.35 0.74 -39.95
N LYS A 395 22.08 1.80 -40.31
CA LYS A 395 23.26 2.30 -39.59
C LYS A 395 22.96 3.53 -38.71
N ASP A 396 22.25 4.53 -39.25
CA ASP A 396 22.05 5.82 -38.57
C ASP A 396 21.27 5.71 -37.25
N MET A 397 20.22 4.87 -37.22
CA MET A 397 19.34 4.74 -36.05
C MET A 397 20.04 4.07 -34.85
N PRO A 398 20.75 2.93 -34.99
CA PRO A 398 21.59 2.40 -33.92
C PRO A 398 22.66 3.39 -33.43
N THR A 399 23.29 4.15 -34.33
CA THR A 399 24.28 5.16 -33.94
C THR A 399 23.65 6.27 -33.10
N LEU A 400 22.46 6.75 -33.47
CA LEU A 400 21.70 7.72 -32.66
C LEU A 400 21.33 7.16 -31.28
N LEU A 401 20.86 5.91 -31.23
CA LEU A 401 20.51 5.25 -29.98
C LEU A 401 21.70 5.23 -29.01
N VAL A 402 22.84 4.68 -29.44
CA VAL A 402 24.05 4.57 -28.61
C VAL A 402 24.56 5.94 -28.17
N ARG A 403 24.44 6.97 -29.02
CA ARG A 403 24.81 8.35 -28.68
C ARG A 403 23.94 8.89 -27.54
N TYR A 404 22.63 8.71 -27.61
CA TYR A 404 21.70 9.22 -26.60
C TYR A 404 21.71 8.38 -25.31
N GLU A 405 21.96 7.08 -25.38
CA GLU A 405 22.23 6.24 -24.21
C GLU A 405 23.45 6.76 -23.45
N LYS A 406 24.58 6.95 -24.14
CA LYS A 406 25.79 7.50 -23.50
C LYS A 406 25.55 8.87 -22.86
N LYS A 407 24.70 9.72 -23.45
CA LYS A 407 24.35 11.02 -22.85
C LYS A 407 23.51 10.86 -21.59
N LEU A 408 22.54 9.95 -21.58
CA LEU A 408 21.71 9.66 -20.41
C LEU A 408 22.53 9.01 -19.29
N ASP A 409 23.35 8.02 -19.61
CA ASP A 409 24.22 7.33 -18.65
C ASP A 409 25.22 8.30 -18.00
N ARG A 410 25.77 9.25 -18.77
CA ARG A 410 26.64 10.32 -18.23
C ARG A 410 25.88 11.28 -17.33
N LEU A 411 24.62 11.58 -17.63
CA LEU A 411 23.80 12.47 -16.82
C LEU A 411 23.42 11.82 -15.49
N ILE A 412 23.04 10.54 -15.51
CA ILE A 412 22.53 9.81 -14.34
C ILE A 412 23.65 9.18 -13.52
N GLY A 413 24.75 8.77 -14.16
CA GLY A 413 25.94 8.22 -13.51
C GLY A 413 26.01 6.68 -13.49
N HIS A 414 24.99 5.98 -13.98
CA HIS A 414 25.04 4.53 -14.17
C HIS A 414 24.13 4.08 -15.33
N ARG A 415 24.14 2.77 -15.64
CA ARG A 415 23.29 2.13 -16.66
C ARG A 415 22.07 1.46 -16.03
N GLY A 416 21.04 1.21 -16.84
CA GLY A 416 19.85 0.46 -16.40
C GLY A 416 18.74 1.30 -15.76
N HIS A 417 18.85 2.64 -15.84
CA HIS A 417 17.80 3.56 -15.38
C HIS A 417 16.56 3.54 -16.28
N TYR A 418 15.41 3.94 -15.73
CA TYR A 418 14.12 3.94 -16.42
C TYR A 418 14.16 4.73 -17.74
N LEU A 419 14.83 5.89 -17.76
CA LEU A 419 14.87 6.78 -18.92
C LEU A 419 15.65 6.19 -20.10
N GLY A 420 16.69 5.40 -19.84
CA GLY A 420 17.43 4.64 -20.83
C GLY A 420 16.57 3.54 -21.44
N TRP A 421 15.78 2.85 -20.62
CA TRP A 421 14.80 1.89 -21.11
C TRP A 421 13.66 2.54 -21.90
N VAL A 422 13.21 3.74 -21.52
CA VAL A 422 12.26 4.51 -22.33
C VAL A 422 12.86 4.87 -23.69
N LEU A 423 14.14 5.24 -23.76
CA LEU A 423 14.83 5.48 -25.03
C LEU A 423 14.83 4.22 -25.91
N GLN A 424 15.20 3.08 -25.34
CA GLN A 424 15.19 1.78 -26.00
C GLN A 424 13.79 1.40 -26.50
N PHE A 425 12.77 1.62 -25.67
CA PHE A 425 11.37 1.39 -26.04
C PHE A 425 10.94 2.29 -27.22
N LEU A 426 11.26 3.59 -27.19
CA LEU A 426 10.94 4.50 -28.29
C LEU A 426 11.65 4.09 -29.58
N TYR A 427 12.92 3.66 -29.49
CA TYR A 427 13.65 3.09 -30.62
C TYR A 427 12.94 1.85 -31.18
N TYR A 428 12.55 0.89 -30.32
CA TYR A 428 11.81 -0.31 -30.70
C TYR A 428 10.49 0.02 -31.40
N GLN A 429 9.71 0.97 -30.84
CA GLN A 429 8.44 1.41 -31.41
C GLN A 429 8.61 2.03 -32.80
N LEU A 430 9.69 2.77 -33.03
CA LEU A 430 9.95 3.41 -34.33
C LEU A 430 10.53 2.44 -35.36
N ARG A 431 11.50 1.61 -34.97
CA ARG A 431 12.26 0.74 -35.88
C ARG A 431 11.63 -0.62 -36.09
N THR A 432 11.20 -1.28 -35.01
CA THR A 432 10.72 -2.67 -35.04
C THR A 432 9.23 -2.70 -35.33
N GLU A 433 8.42 -1.97 -34.54
CA GLU A 433 6.96 -1.89 -34.76
C GLU A 433 6.60 -0.99 -35.96
N GLY A 434 7.51 -0.09 -36.35
CA GLY A 434 7.30 0.83 -37.47
C GLY A 434 6.24 1.91 -37.17
N ASN A 435 6.05 2.31 -35.93
CA ASN A 435 5.08 3.34 -35.56
C ASN A 435 5.48 4.74 -36.07
N LYS A 436 4.48 5.62 -36.24
CA LYS A 436 4.71 7.00 -36.65
C LYS A 436 5.44 7.78 -35.56
N LEU A 437 6.22 8.80 -35.96
CA LEU A 437 6.91 9.68 -35.01
C LEU A 437 5.93 10.40 -34.05
N SER A 438 4.73 10.73 -34.52
CA SER A 438 3.65 11.28 -33.68
C SER A 438 3.27 10.33 -32.53
N THR A 439 3.19 9.03 -32.80
CA THR A 439 2.88 8.00 -31.80
C THR A 439 4.01 7.90 -30.77
N ALA A 440 5.27 7.90 -31.20
CA ALA A 440 6.42 7.89 -30.29
C ALA A 440 6.45 9.13 -29.37
N ARG A 441 6.09 10.32 -29.89
CA ARG A 441 5.94 11.53 -29.06
C ARG A 441 4.83 11.41 -28.03
N THR A 442 3.69 10.83 -28.42
CA THR A 442 2.59 10.56 -27.49
C THR A 442 3.02 9.57 -26.40
N LEU A 443 3.72 8.49 -26.74
CA LEU A 443 4.26 7.53 -25.78
C LEU A 443 5.25 8.20 -24.82
N LEU A 444 6.21 8.96 -25.32
CA LEU A 444 7.16 9.72 -24.49
C LEU A 444 6.42 10.63 -23.51
N SER A 445 5.43 11.40 -23.97
CA SER A 445 4.67 12.30 -23.10
C SER A 445 3.91 11.57 -21.99
N ARG A 446 3.36 10.39 -22.29
CA ARG A 446 2.62 9.58 -21.31
C ARG A 446 3.56 8.89 -20.32
N LEU A 447 4.72 8.42 -20.77
CA LEU A 447 5.70 7.70 -19.94
C LEU A 447 6.64 8.61 -19.14
N THR A 448 6.60 9.93 -19.36
CA THR A 448 7.43 10.90 -18.62
C THR A 448 6.65 12.05 -17.97
N PRO A 449 5.58 11.79 -17.18
CA PRO A 449 5.01 12.82 -16.31
C PRO A 449 6.08 13.33 -15.34
N MET A 450 6.12 14.65 -15.09
CA MET A 450 7.21 15.18 -14.25
C MET A 450 7.16 14.69 -12.81
N SER A 451 5.97 14.54 -12.25
CA SER A 451 5.78 13.99 -10.90
C SER A 451 6.34 12.57 -10.78
N MET A 452 6.12 11.72 -11.79
CA MET A 452 6.70 10.38 -11.84
C MET A 452 8.23 10.42 -11.93
N LEU A 453 8.81 11.34 -12.69
CA LEU A 453 10.28 11.47 -12.82
C LEU A 453 10.97 11.99 -11.55
N LEU A 454 10.22 12.57 -10.60
CA LEU A 454 10.74 12.95 -9.29
C LEU A 454 10.86 11.76 -8.33
N HIS A 455 10.31 10.59 -8.69
CA HIS A 455 10.36 9.40 -7.86
C HIS A 455 11.71 8.68 -8.01
N ASP A 456 12.38 8.36 -6.91
CA ASP A 456 13.72 7.75 -6.91
C ASP A 456 13.76 6.41 -7.65
N GLY A 457 12.64 5.68 -7.70
CA GLY A 457 12.51 4.44 -8.47
C GLY A 457 12.84 4.58 -9.97
N VAL A 458 12.81 5.78 -10.55
CA VAL A 458 13.22 5.96 -11.96
C VAL A 458 14.73 5.83 -12.18
N LEU A 459 15.53 5.91 -11.11
CA LEU A 459 16.98 5.84 -11.19
C LEU A 459 17.44 4.42 -11.50
N ASP A 460 16.80 3.38 -10.96
CA ASP A 460 17.18 2.00 -11.24
C ASP A 460 15.97 1.13 -11.58
N LEU A 461 15.93 0.62 -12.82
CA LEU A 461 14.86 -0.26 -13.27
C LEU A 461 14.99 -1.68 -12.68
N SER A 462 16.20 -2.12 -12.31
CA SER A 462 16.42 -3.46 -11.76
C SER A 462 15.76 -3.67 -10.40
N ASP A 463 15.51 -2.56 -9.69
CA ASP A 463 14.85 -2.55 -8.38
C ASP A 463 13.32 -2.49 -8.48
N TRP A 464 12.74 -2.51 -9.67
CA TRP A 464 11.28 -2.43 -9.81
C TRP A 464 10.60 -3.75 -9.45
N ASP A 465 9.68 -3.66 -8.50
CA ASP A 465 8.67 -4.64 -8.17
C ASP A 465 7.28 -4.04 -8.42
N ASP A 466 6.22 -4.82 -8.15
CA ASP A 466 4.84 -4.34 -8.31
C ASP A 466 4.52 -3.11 -7.44
N ASP A 467 5.25 -2.93 -6.34
CA ASP A 467 5.16 -1.78 -5.45
C ASP A 467 5.68 -0.51 -6.10
N VAL A 468 6.90 -0.55 -6.65
CA VAL A 468 7.49 0.59 -7.38
C VAL A 468 6.60 0.96 -8.57
N VAL A 469 6.06 -0.04 -9.27
CA VAL A 469 5.13 0.19 -10.38
C VAL A 469 3.86 0.91 -9.89
N LEU A 470 3.30 0.50 -8.76
CA LEU A 470 2.13 1.16 -8.16
C LEU A 470 2.47 2.59 -7.68
N GLU A 471 3.59 2.78 -6.97
CA GLU A 471 4.06 4.09 -6.51
C GLU A 471 4.24 5.06 -7.68
N LEU A 472 4.87 4.60 -8.77
CA LEU A 472 5.03 5.39 -9.99
C LEU A 472 3.71 5.72 -10.67
N GLN A 473 2.73 4.81 -10.64
CA GLN A 473 1.37 5.09 -11.13
C GLN A 473 0.67 6.15 -10.27
N ILE A 474 0.82 6.08 -8.95
CA ILE A 474 0.26 7.06 -8.00
C ILE A 474 0.93 8.42 -8.21
N GLU A 475 2.26 8.48 -8.32
CA GLU A 475 2.96 9.74 -8.57
C GLU A 475 2.68 10.32 -9.96
N ALA A 476 2.50 9.47 -10.98
CA ALA A 476 2.03 9.93 -12.28
C ALA A 476 0.66 10.63 -12.19
N GLN A 477 -0.24 10.15 -11.32
CA GLN A 477 -1.55 10.75 -11.06
C GLN A 477 -1.49 11.99 -10.18
N SER A 478 -0.57 12.04 -9.20
CA SER A 478 -0.48 13.12 -8.22
C SER A 478 -0.19 14.49 -8.87
N GLY A 479 0.60 14.48 -9.95
CA GLY A 479 1.04 15.69 -10.65
C GLY A 479 0.00 16.33 -11.56
N SER A 480 -1.18 15.72 -11.77
CA SER A 480 -2.19 16.22 -12.70
C SER A 480 -3.57 15.62 -12.41
N GLN A 481 -4.62 16.44 -12.32
CA GLN A 481 -6.01 15.96 -12.27
C GLN A 481 -6.41 15.35 -13.63
N TRP A 482 -5.93 14.14 -13.91
CA TRP A 482 -6.24 13.43 -15.14
C TRP A 482 -7.71 13.03 -15.18
N SER A 483 -8.33 13.22 -16.34
CA SER A 483 -9.59 12.55 -16.63
C SER A 483 -9.37 11.03 -16.63
N THR A 484 -10.42 10.26 -16.38
CA THR A 484 -10.38 8.78 -16.45
C THR A 484 -9.83 8.27 -17.78
N SER A 485 -10.15 8.92 -18.90
CA SER A 485 -9.62 8.56 -20.22
C SER A 485 -8.10 8.76 -20.33
N THR A 486 -7.57 9.83 -19.73
CA THR A 486 -6.12 10.09 -19.72
C THR A 486 -5.39 9.04 -18.89
N LEU A 487 -5.94 8.67 -17.74
CA LEU A 487 -5.39 7.62 -16.88
C LEU A 487 -5.38 6.25 -17.57
N GLU A 488 -6.48 5.87 -18.23
CA GLU A 488 -6.54 4.62 -19.00
C GLU A 488 -5.47 4.56 -20.10
N LYS A 489 -5.28 5.66 -20.84
CA LYS A 489 -4.25 5.79 -21.87
C LYS A 489 -2.83 5.73 -21.31
N PHE A 490 -2.61 6.29 -20.13
CA PHE A 490 -1.35 6.16 -19.41
C PHE A 490 -1.09 4.70 -19.04
N ASN A 491 -2.03 4.05 -18.35
CA ASN A 491 -1.92 2.66 -17.93
C ASN A 491 -1.69 1.72 -19.13
N GLU A 492 -2.34 1.97 -20.27
CA GLU A 492 -2.12 1.22 -21.50
C GLU A 492 -0.68 1.39 -22.03
N SER A 493 -0.17 2.62 -22.08
CA SER A 493 1.18 2.90 -22.56
C SER A 493 2.24 2.34 -21.62
N PHE A 494 2.01 2.44 -20.31
CA PHE A 494 2.88 1.90 -19.27
C PHE A 494 2.93 0.37 -19.30
N ARG A 495 1.79 -0.29 -19.55
CA ARG A 495 1.70 -1.73 -19.79
C ARG A 495 2.50 -2.17 -21.03
N GLN A 496 2.44 -1.42 -22.12
CA GLN A 496 3.22 -1.71 -23.33
C GLN A 496 4.73 -1.61 -23.04
N PHE A 497 5.14 -0.60 -22.28
CA PHE A 497 6.52 -0.44 -21.83
C PHE A 497 6.99 -1.62 -20.96
N MET A 498 6.23 -2.02 -19.93
CA MET A 498 6.61 -3.15 -19.08
C MET A 498 6.74 -4.47 -19.85
N ARG A 499 5.83 -4.73 -20.80
CA ARG A 499 5.94 -5.90 -21.70
C ARG A 499 7.20 -5.89 -22.53
N PHE A 500 7.58 -4.71 -23.03
CA PHE A 500 8.83 -4.56 -23.74
C PHE A 500 10.02 -4.89 -22.82
N CYS A 501 10.08 -4.34 -21.60
CA CYS A 501 11.17 -4.68 -20.67
C CYS A 501 11.27 -6.19 -20.41
N GLN A 502 10.13 -6.85 -20.21
CA GLN A 502 10.09 -8.31 -19.95
C GLN A 502 10.58 -9.15 -21.12
N GLN A 503 10.31 -8.73 -22.37
CA GLN A 503 10.86 -9.40 -23.55
C GLN A 503 12.39 -9.37 -23.61
N TYR A 504 13.01 -8.41 -22.92
CA TYR A 504 14.46 -8.25 -22.83
C TYR A 504 15.03 -8.69 -21.47
N GLY A 505 14.28 -9.49 -20.70
CA GLY A 505 14.75 -10.07 -19.44
C GLY A 505 14.80 -9.09 -18.27
N VAL A 506 14.04 -8.00 -18.31
CA VAL A 506 13.96 -7.01 -17.23
C VAL A 506 12.51 -6.91 -16.73
N LEU A 507 12.31 -6.78 -15.43
CA LEU A 507 10.98 -6.80 -14.78
C LEU A 507 10.27 -8.17 -14.87
N GLU A 508 11.00 -9.29 -14.91
CA GLU A 508 10.41 -10.64 -15.04
C GLU A 508 9.41 -10.96 -13.91
N ASP A 509 9.69 -10.47 -12.69
CA ASP A 509 8.85 -10.66 -11.50
C ASP A 509 7.65 -9.69 -11.40
N VAL A 510 7.59 -8.66 -12.26
CA VAL A 510 6.53 -7.65 -12.22
C VAL A 510 5.28 -8.17 -12.92
N SER A 511 4.16 -8.13 -12.23
CA SER A 511 2.88 -8.55 -12.77
C SER A 511 2.39 -7.54 -13.81
N ILE A 512 2.20 -7.97 -15.05
CA ILE A 512 1.55 -7.11 -16.05
C ILE A 512 0.05 -7.01 -15.73
N PRO A 513 -0.52 -5.81 -15.54
CA PRO A 513 -1.96 -5.68 -15.32
C PRO A 513 -2.74 -6.31 -16.48
N LYS A 514 -3.74 -7.16 -16.23
CA LYS A 514 -4.54 -7.82 -17.29
C LYS A 514 -5.28 -6.80 -18.16
N LYS A 515 -5.36 -7.05 -19.48
CA LYS A 515 -5.97 -6.13 -20.47
C LYS A 515 -7.45 -5.81 -20.18
N GLN A 516 -8.15 -6.71 -19.47
CA GLN A 516 -9.59 -6.64 -19.21
C GLN A 516 -9.97 -6.33 -17.75
N SER A 517 -9.08 -6.53 -16.76
CA SER A 517 -9.40 -6.42 -15.31
C SER A 517 -9.60 -4.99 -14.77
N GLY A 518 -10.00 -4.04 -15.61
CA GLY A 518 -10.24 -2.66 -15.21
C GLY A 518 -9.01 -1.91 -14.69
N SER A 519 -9.23 -0.78 -14.03
CA SER A 519 -8.20 0.13 -13.48
C SER A 519 -7.46 -0.42 -12.25
N LEU A 520 -7.63 -1.70 -11.91
CA LEU A 520 -7.06 -2.30 -10.70
C LEU A 520 -5.58 -2.64 -10.92
N ALA A 521 -4.74 -2.24 -9.96
CA ALA A 521 -3.34 -2.63 -9.95
C ALA A 521 -3.20 -4.14 -9.65
N PRO A 522 -2.16 -4.82 -10.15
CA PRO A 522 -1.91 -6.24 -9.87
C PRO A 522 -1.82 -6.56 -8.38
N SER A 523 -1.26 -5.65 -7.58
CA SER A 523 -1.20 -5.78 -6.11
C SER A 523 -2.58 -5.90 -5.47
N VAL A 524 -3.58 -5.20 -6.01
CA VAL A 524 -4.96 -5.24 -5.55
C VAL A 524 -5.61 -6.61 -5.81
N LEU A 525 -5.07 -7.42 -6.73
CA LEU A 525 -5.60 -8.75 -7.02
C LEU A 525 -5.04 -9.86 -6.13
N ARG A 526 -4.04 -9.56 -5.27
CA ARG A 526 -3.45 -10.49 -4.29
C ARG A 526 -4.35 -10.73 -3.07
N THR A 527 -5.56 -11.24 -3.31
CA THR A 527 -6.62 -11.27 -2.31
C THR A 527 -6.51 -12.41 -1.31
N ARG A 528 -5.94 -13.58 -1.67
CA ARG A 528 -5.67 -14.66 -0.71
C ARG A 528 -4.46 -14.32 0.16
N ILE A 529 -4.72 -13.68 1.31
CA ILE A 529 -3.68 -13.36 2.30
C ILE A 529 -3.23 -14.61 3.07
N ILE A 530 -1.94 -14.70 3.36
CA ILE A 530 -1.39 -15.74 4.24
C ILE A 530 -1.99 -15.57 5.64
N SER A 531 -2.58 -16.63 6.17
CA SER A 531 -3.16 -16.69 7.52
C SER A 531 -2.09 -16.94 8.60
N PRO A 532 -2.38 -16.67 9.88
CA PRO A 532 -1.47 -16.98 10.98
C PRO A 532 -1.15 -18.47 11.07
N ASP A 533 -2.09 -19.35 10.71
CA ASP A 533 -1.90 -20.79 10.75
C ASP A 533 -0.90 -21.26 9.68
N TYR A 534 -0.96 -20.69 8.46
CA TYR A 534 0.07 -20.93 7.44
C TYR A 534 1.44 -20.40 7.87
N MET A 535 1.50 -19.23 8.51
CA MET A 535 2.75 -18.69 9.03
C MET A 535 3.33 -19.62 10.11
N GLN A 536 2.50 -20.15 11.00
CA GLN A 536 2.93 -21.11 12.03
C GLN A 536 3.45 -22.41 11.41
N LEU A 537 2.77 -22.92 10.37
CA LEU A 537 3.22 -24.10 9.61
C LEU A 537 4.61 -23.86 8.98
N LEU A 538 4.78 -22.76 8.25
CA LEU A 538 6.06 -22.40 7.63
C LEU A 538 7.17 -22.25 8.68
N TRP A 539 6.88 -21.54 9.78
CA TRP A 539 7.81 -21.33 10.88
C TRP A 539 8.26 -22.66 11.49
N ASN A 540 7.31 -23.51 11.85
CA ASN A 540 7.63 -24.81 12.46
C ASN A 540 8.44 -25.69 11.51
N THR A 541 8.08 -25.75 10.23
CA THR A 541 8.79 -26.59 9.24
C THR A 541 10.24 -26.18 9.05
N LEU A 542 10.53 -24.87 9.11
CA LEU A 542 11.88 -24.33 8.93
C LEU A 542 12.71 -24.29 10.22
N THR A 543 12.08 -24.11 11.38
CA THR A 543 12.81 -23.80 12.62
C THR A 543 12.78 -24.92 13.66
N HIS A 544 11.90 -25.91 13.53
CA HIS A 544 11.84 -27.02 14.47
C HIS A 544 13.13 -27.84 14.43
N ASN A 545 13.78 -28.00 15.59
CA ASN A 545 15.07 -28.67 15.77
C ASN A 545 16.22 -28.10 14.90
N ALA A 546 16.10 -26.87 14.40
CA ALA A 546 17.18 -26.20 13.69
C ALA A 546 18.21 -25.65 14.70
N PRO A 547 19.50 -26.00 14.58
CA PRO A 547 20.53 -25.44 15.45
C PRO A 547 20.70 -23.92 15.22
N PRO A 548 21.23 -23.17 16.21
CA PRO A 548 21.54 -21.75 16.04
C PRO A 548 22.46 -21.49 14.85
N GLY A 549 22.07 -20.58 13.96
CA GLY A 549 22.86 -20.21 12.77
C GLY A 549 22.60 -21.09 11.54
N ASP A 550 21.63 -22.01 11.59
CA ASP A 550 21.21 -22.81 10.46
C ASP A 550 20.54 -21.96 9.35
N PRO A 551 20.86 -22.17 8.06
CA PRO A 551 20.21 -21.47 6.95
C PRO A 551 18.67 -21.56 6.95
N ARG A 552 18.09 -22.64 7.48
CA ARG A 552 16.63 -22.79 7.61
C ARG A 552 16.06 -21.81 8.64
N GLN A 553 16.77 -21.58 9.74
CA GLN A 553 16.42 -20.55 10.72
C GLN A 553 16.42 -19.16 10.07
N MET A 554 17.45 -18.86 9.26
CA MET A 554 17.53 -17.62 8.49
C MET A 554 16.30 -17.42 7.61
N MET A 555 15.91 -18.44 6.83
CA MET A 555 14.75 -18.37 5.95
C MET A 555 13.44 -18.17 6.72
N GLY A 556 13.26 -18.85 7.86
CA GLY A 556 12.11 -18.64 8.75
C GLY A 556 12.02 -17.21 9.26
N LEU A 557 13.17 -16.61 9.62
CA LEU A 557 13.25 -15.21 10.07
C LEU A 557 12.97 -14.21 8.94
N VAL A 558 13.43 -14.49 7.71
CA VAL A 558 13.12 -13.69 6.51
C VAL A 558 11.61 -13.63 6.27
N ILE A 559 10.92 -14.79 6.34
CA ILE A 559 9.45 -14.83 6.22
C ILE A 559 8.79 -14.08 7.38
N ALA A 560 9.27 -14.27 8.61
CA ALA A 560 8.71 -13.60 9.79
C ALA A 560 8.83 -12.07 9.72
N LEU A 561 9.93 -11.53 9.19
CA LEU A 561 10.11 -10.09 8.97
C LEU A 561 9.15 -9.55 7.90
N GLY A 562 8.86 -10.33 6.84
CA GLY A 562 7.83 -9.98 5.87
C GLY A 562 6.42 -10.00 6.49
N PHE A 563 6.07 -11.07 7.20
CA PHE A 563 4.71 -11.30 7.71
C PHE A 563 4.35 -10.47 8.95
N TYR A 564 5.22 -10.42 9.95
CA TYR A 564 4.97 -9.67 11.18
C TYR A 564 5.50 -8.24 11.09
N GLY A 565 6.64 -8.04 10.42
CA GLY A 565 7.26 -6.73 10.28
C GLY A 565 6.75 -5.90 9.11
N GLY A 566 6.12 -6.53 8.11
CA GLY A 566 5.68 -5.84 6.89
C GLY A 566 6.84 -5.31 6.03
N LEU A 567 8.04 -5.90 6.16
CA LEU A 567 9.22 -5.47 5.41
C LEU A 567 9.13 -5.90 3.94
N ARG A 568 9.67 -5.07 3.05
CA ARG A 568 9.91 -5.42 1.65
C ARG A 568 11.12 -6.35 1.53
N ALA A 569 11.20 -7.12 0.45
CA ALA A 569 12.36 -7.96 0.15
C ALA A 569 13.67 -7.16 0.15
N SER A 570 13.67 -6.00 -0.54
CA SER A 570 14.84 -5.11 -0.59
C SER A 570 15.21 -4.54 0.77
N GLU A 571 14.23 -4.31 1.65
CA GLU A 571 14.49 -3.85 3.02
C GLU A 571 15.19 -4.97 3.80
N VAL A 572 14.69 -6.20 3.73
CA VAL A 572 15.30 -7.38 4.36
C VAL A 572 16.75 -7.58 3.90
N GLU A 573 17.02 -7.49 2.60
CA GLU A 573 18.37 -7.65 2.03
C GLU A 573 19.35 -6.56 2.51
N SER A 574 18.85 -5.36 2.78
CA SER A 574 19.66 -4.20 3.18
C SER A 574 19.93 -4.12 4.69
N LEU A 575 19.29 -4.98 5.50
CA LEU A 575 19.46 -4.96 6.96
C LEU A 575 20.89 -5.37 7.35
N THR A 576 21.44 -4.61 8.29
CA THR A 576 22.73 -4.89 8.93
C THR A 576 22.52 -5.19 10.40
N LEU A 577 23.56 -5.66 11.10
CA LEU A 577 23.46 -5.82 12.56
C LEU A 577 23.24 -4.48 13.28
N ASN A 578 23.69 -3.36 12.68
CA ASN A 578 23.43 -2.02 13.21
C ASN A 578 21.95 -1.62 13.14
N SER A 579 21.18 -2.27 12.27
CA SER A 579 19.74 -2.04 12.14
C SER A 579 18.93 -2.67 13.28
N ILE A 580 19.53 -3.51 14.14
CA ILE A 580 18.80 -4.28 15.14
C ILE A 580 19.11 -3.81 16.56
N VAL A 581 18.07 -3.58 17.35
CA VAL A 581 18.19 -3.15 18.75
C VAL A 581 17.47 -4.11 19.66
N PHE A 582 18.20 -4.62 20.64
CA PHE A 582 17.62 -5.37 21.74
C PHE A 582 17.66 -4.54 23.02
N GLY A 583 16.55 -4.56 23.75
CA GLY A 583 16.53 -4.17 25.16
C GLY A 583 16.88 -5.36 26.06
N ASP A 584 16.92 -5.08 27.36
CA ASP A 584 17.12 -6.12 28.36
C ASP A 584 15.97 -7.13 28.36
N ALA A 585 16.27 -8.35 28.79
CA ALA A 585 15.24 -9.36 29.01
C ALA A 585 14.49 -9.05 30.30
N ASN A 586 13.17 -9.19 30.26
CA ASN A 586 12.37 -9.25 31.46
C ASN A 586 12.54 -10.60 32.19
N GLU A 587 11.91 -10.75 33.35
CA GLU A 587 11.94 -11.97 34.17
C GLU A 587 11.49 -13.24 33.42
N GLN A 588 10.67 -13.08 32.38
CA GLN A 588 10.14 -14.16 31.54
C GLN A 588 11.04 -14.47 30.33
N GLY A 589 12.20 -13.81 30.23
CA GLY A 589 13.13 -13.95 29.10
C GLY A 589 12.70 -13.22 27.83
N TYR A 590 11.61 -12.45 27.86
CA TYR A 590 11.15 -11.64 26.73
C TYR A 590 11.96 -10.37 26.60
N ARG A 591 12.28 -10.00 25.35
CA ARG A 591 13.15 -8.87 25.03
C ARG A 591 12.43 -7.89 24.12
N ASN A 592 12.63 -6.60 24.39
CA ASN A 592 12.27 -5.58 23.42
C ASN A 592 13.18 -5.71 22.20
N CYS A 593 12.59 -5.79 21.02
CA CYS A 593 13.31 -5.92 19.74
C CYS A 593 12.80 -4.89 18.76
N TRP A 594 13.70 -4.04 18.29
CA TRP A 594 13.42 -3.02 17.29
C TRP A 594 14.25 -3.25 16.04
N VAL A 595 13.59 -3.21 14.89
CA VAL A 595 14.22 -3.25 13.58
C VAL A 595 14.16 -1.85 12.98
N GLU A 596 15.32 -1.24 12.78
CA GLU A 596 15.47 0.09 12.23
C GLU A 596 15.75 0.03 10.73
N ILE A 597 14.79 0.53 9.97
CA ILE A 597 14.92 0.71 8.53
C ILE A 597 15.54 2.10 8.35
N LEU A 598 16.87 2.13 8.31
CA LEU A 598 17.67 3.36 8.29
C LEU A 598 17.62 4.09 6.95
N GLY A 599 17.10 3.43 5.91
CA GLY A 599 16.82 4.00 4.60
C GLY A 599 16.07 3.01 3.70
N GLY A 600 15.56 3.51 2.59
CA GLY A 600 14.88 2.75 1.56
C GLY A 600 14.67 3.63 0.32
N LYS A 601 13.85 3.16 -0.63
CA LYS A 601 13.63 3.83 -1.94
C LYS A 601 13.06 5.25 -1.84
N THR A 602 12.53 5.67 -0.69
CA THR A 602 12.04 7.04 -0.45
C THR A 602 12.42 7.50 0.97
N ALA A 603 12.45 8.82 1.22
CA ALA A 603 12.67 9.37 2.57
C ALA A 603 11.65 8.86 3.61
N ALA A 604 10.43 8.52 3.16
CA ALA A 604 9.35 7.95 3.97
C ALA A 604 9.57 6.47 4.35
N ALA A 605 10.53 5.77 3.71
CA ALA A 605 10.86 4.39 4.06
C ALA A 605 11.52 4.27 5.44
N ARG A 606 12.11 5.36 5.95
CA ARG A 606 12.77 5.42 7.25
C ARG A 606 11.75 5.23 8.36
N ARG A 607 11.87 4.13 9.09
CA ARG A 607 10.94 3.78 10.18
C ARG A 607 11.55 2.75 11.11
N ARG A 608 10.90 2.59 12.27
CA ARG A 608 11.27 1.61 13.28
C ARG A 608 10.12 0.63 13.46
N VAL A 609 10.42 -0.66 13.40
CA VAL A 609 9.45 -1.74 13.56
C VAL A 609 9.64 -2.38 14.93
N ALA A 610 8.59 -2.35 15.76
CA ALA A 610 8.55 -2.98 17.07
C ALA A 610 8.30 -4.49 16.94
N LEU A 611 9.31 -5.27 16.52
CA LEU A 611 9.12 -6.70 16.26
C LEU A 611 8.60 -7.47 17.48
N HIS A 612 9.01 -7.07 18.69
CA HIS A 612 8.52 -7.63 19.95
C HIS A 612 7.02 -7.44 20.24
N ILE A 613 6.37 -6.46 19.58
CA ILE A 613 4.93 -6.21 19.68
C ILE A 613 4.19 -6.91 18.54
N MET A 614 4.84 -6.99 17.38
CA MET A 614 4.24 -7.50 16.16
C MET A 614 4.29 -9.04 16.08
N ALA A 615 5.36 -9.68 16.57
CA ALA A 615 5.63 -11.11 16.45
C ALA A 615 5.57 -11.85 17.82
N PRO A 616 5.28 -13.17 17.81
CA PRO A 616 5.34 -14.00 19.01
C PRO A 616 6.73 -14.00 19.68
N PRO A 617 6.81 -14.17 21.02
CA PRO A 617 8.09 -14.19 21.74
C PRO A 617 9.08 -15.26 21.26
N SER A 618 8.59 -16.42 20.80
CA SER A 618 9.43 -17.49 20.24
C SER A 618 10.23 -17.03 19.02
N ILE A 619 9.61 -16.22 18.15
CA ILE A 619 10.27 -15.64 16.97
C ILE A 619 11.31 -14.61 17.39
N VAL A 620 10.97 -13.74 18.34
CA VAL A 620 11.89 -12.70 18.86
C VAL A 620 13.13 -13.33 19.48
N ASN A 621 12.95 -14.42 20.25
CA ASN A 621 14.05 -15.16 20.85
C ASN A 621 14.92 -15.87 19.80
N ALA A 622 14.32 -16.48 18.78
CA ALA A 622 15.06 -17.06 17.66
C ALA A 622 15.86 -15.99 16.90
N PHE A 623 15.27 -14.80 16.70
CA PHE A 623 15.92 -13.67 16.05
C PHE A 623 17.10 -13.13 16.86
N TYR A 624 16.95 -13.02 18.18
CA TYR A 624 18.04 -12.66 19.09
C TYR A 624 19.21 -13.65 19.01
N THR A 625 18.91 -14.95 19.06
CA THR A 625 19.93 -16.00 18.92
C THR A 625 20.66 -15.91 17.59
N TRP A 626 19.93 -15.71 16.48
CA TRP A 626 20.52 -15.51 15.16
C TRP A 626 21.47 -14.31 15.13
N VAL A 627 21.03 -13.14 15.61
CA VAL A 627 21.86 -11.92 15.65
C VAL A 627 23.11 -12.11 16.50
N LYS A 628 23.00 -12.78 17.65
CA LYS A 628 24.13 -13.08 18.52
C LYS A 628 25.15 -13.99 17.81
N THR A 629 24.69 -15.08 17.19
CA THR A 629 25.55 -15.98 16.42
C THR A 629 26.24 -15.22 15.29
N ARG A 630 25.49 -14.42 14.53
CA ARG A 630 26.03 -13.61 13.43
C ARG A 630 27.10 -12.62 13.89
N ARG A 631 26.88 -11.98 15.04
CA ARG A 631 27.87 -11.07 15.65
C ARG A 631 29.14 -11.80 16.05
N LEU A 632 29.03 -13.03 16.58
CA LEU A 632 30.20 -13.84 16.96
C LEU A 632 31.01 -14.27 15.73
N GLU A 633 30.33 -14.64 14.63
CA GLU A 633 30.98 -15.05 13.38
C GLU A 633 31.75 -13.92 12.68
N CYS A 634 31.42 -12.66 12.96
CA CYS A 634 32.04 -11.47 12.35
C CYS A 634 32.46 -10.45 13.44
N SER A 635 33.06 -10.93 14.53
CA SER A 635 33.30 -10.15 15.75
C SER A 635 34.22 -8.94 15.57
N THR A 636 35.15 -9.01 14.60
CA THR A 636 36.17 -7.98 14.33
C THR A 636 35.64 -6.78 13.55
N LEU A 637 34.49 -6.91 12.87
CA LEU A 637 33.97 -5.88 11.98
C LEU A 637 32.95 -4.95 12.66
N PRO A 638 32.80 -3.70 12.20
CA PRO A 638 31.72 -2.82 12.65
C PRO A 638 30.32 -3.37 12.33
N LEU A 639 29.33 -3.15 13.21
CA LEU A 639 27.96 -3.66 13.03
C LEU A 639 27.29 -3.21 11.72
N LYS A 640 27.64 -2.02 11.23
CA LYS A 640 27.11 -1.44 9.99
C LYS A 640 27.62 -2.14 8.72
N GLU A 641 28.71 -2.91 8.83
CA GLU A 641 29.34 -3.63 7.72
C GLU A 641 28.95 -5.11 7.72
N ILE A 642 28.25 -5.59 8.74
CA ILE A 642 27.83 -6.99 8.85
C ILE A 642 26.37 -7.08 8.43
N ALA A 643 26.10 -7.75 7.31
CA ALA A 643 24.76 -8.05 6.87
C ALA A 643 24.03 -8.95 7.87
N LEU A 644 22.76 -8.66 8.11
CA LEU A 644 21.91 -9.46 8.99
C LEU A 644 21.72 -10.88 8.43
N PHE A 645 21.57 -11.01 7.12
CA PHE A 645 21.38 -12.29 6.42
C PHE A 645 22.44 -12.45 5.34
N GLY A 646 23.28 -13.47 5.48
CA GLY A 646 24.44 -13.70 4.61
C GLY A 646 25.12 -15.03 4.92
N PRO A 647 26.16 -15.40 4.14
CA PRO A 647 26.92 -16.62 4.38
C PRO A 647 27.62 -16.60 5.73
N ARG A 648 27.73 -17.76 6.38
CA ARG A 648 28.47 -17.90 7.64
C ARG A 648 29.89 -17.39 7.49
N HIS A 649 30.40 -16.72 8.52
CA HIS A 649 31.76 -16.15 8.55
C HIS A 649 32.09 -15.09 7.47
N SER A 650 31.13 -14.68 6.64
CA SER A 650 31.28 -13.56 5.69
C SER A 650 30.42 -12.38 6.15
N PRO A 651 30.88 -11.11 6.07
CA PRO A 651 30.05 -9.95 6.37
C PRO A 651 29.01 -9.61 5.29
N GLU A 652 29.11 -10.23 4.12
CA GLU A 652 28.30 -9.90 2.94
C GLU A 652 26.82 -10.29 3.09
N THR A 653 25.95 -9.63 2.32
CA THR A 653 24.51 -9.95 2.22
C THR A 653 24.25 -10.85 1.02
N TYR A 654 23.30 -11.78 1.14
CA TYR A 654 22.82 -12.53 -0.01
C TYR A 654 22.06 -11.63 -0.99
N MET A 655 22.29 -11.82 -2.29
CA MET A 655 21.44 -11.19 -3.31
C MET A 655 20.03 -11.80 -3.30
N ARG A 656 19.04 -11.07 -3.83
CA ARG A 656 17.65 -11.55 -4.00
C ARG A 656 17.56 -12.98 -4.54
N SER A 657 18.30 -13.28 -5.60
CA SER A 657 18.33 -14.60 -6.25
C SER A 657 18.85 -15.72 -5.35
N SER A 658 19.61 -15.39 -4.31
CA SER A 658 20.26 -16.34 -3.41
C SER A 658 19.51 -16.55 -2.10
N LEU A 659 18.59 -15.65 -1.72
CA LEU A 659 17.87 -15.76 -0.44
C LEU A 659 16.36 -15.60 -0.62
N ILE A 660 15.93 -14.47 -1.17
CA ILE A 660 14.50 -14.15 -1.30
C ILE A 660 13.81 -15.10 -2.28
N GLN A 661 14.43 -15.36 -3.44
CA GLN A 661 13.84 -16.25 -4.46
C GLN A 661 13.69 -17.70 -3.96
N PRO A 662 14.71 -18.34 -3.35
CA PRO A 662 14.55 -19.64 -2.69
C PRO A 662 13.45 -19.66 -1.62
N VAL A 663 13.32 -18.58 -0.83
CA VAL A 663 12.24 -18.45 0.16
C VAL A 663 10.86 -18.39 -0.50
N ILE A 664 10.72 -17.64 -1.61
CA ILE A 664 9.47 -17.59 -2.39
C ILE A 664 9.13 -18.97 -2.95
N GLU A 665 10.10 -19.65 -3.55
CA GLU A 665 9.91 -20.99 -4.11
C GLU A 665 9.48 -22.00 -3.05
N TRP A 666 10.07 -21.93 -1.86
CA TRP A 666 9.67 -22.76 -0.74
C TRP A 666 8.24 -22.47 -0.26
N MET A 667 7.88 -21.19 -0.11
CA MET A 667 6.50 -20.81 0.24
C MET A 667 5.53 -21.31 -0.83
N ARG A 668 5.86 -21.18 -2.12
CA ARG A 668 5.02 -21.68 -3.22
C ARG A 668 4.87 -23.19 -3.19
N HIS A 669 5.94 -23.91 -2.88
CA HIS A 669 5.88 -25.36 -2.72
C HIS A 669 4.93 -25.77 -1.60
N MET A 670 5.07 -25.15 -0.42
CA MET A 670 4.30 -25.51 0.77
C MET A 670 2.84 -25.05 0.70
N LEU A 671 2.57 -23.88 0.12
CA LEU A 671 1.29 -23.20 0.25
C LEU A 671 0.56 -23.02 -1.09
N GLY A 672 1.23 -23.14 -2.24
CA GLY A 672 0.68 -22.94 -3.59
C GLY A 672 1.30 -21.74 -4.33
N ASP A 673 1.17 -21.72 -5.67
CA ASP A 673 1.94 -20.81 -6.55
C ASP A 673 1.55 -19.33 -6.46
N ASP A 674 0.36 -19.01 -5.95
CA ASP A 674 -0.15 -17.64 -5.85
C ASP A 674 0.46 -16.82 -4.69
N ILE A 675 1.68 -17.17 -4.26
CA ILE A 675 2.45 -16.44 -3.25
C ILE A 675 3.68 -15.78 -3.88
N ASP A 676 3.96 -14.59 -3.38
CA ASP A 676 5.26 -13.93 -3.48
C ASP A 676 5.63 -13.32 -2.13
N PHE A 677 6.85 -12.80 -2.02
CA PHE A 677 7.30 -12.16 -0.78
C PHE A 677 6.47 -10.93 -0.43
N HIS A 678 5.92 -10.25 -1.43
CA HIS A 678 5.15 -9.05 -1.25
C HIS A 678 3.77 -9.34 -0.60
N GLY A 679 3.17 -10.50 -0.89
CA GLY A 679 1.97 -10.99 -0.22
C GLY A 679 2.09 -11.08 1.30
N LEU A 680 3.30 -11.29 1.84
CA LEU A 680 3.55 -11.23 3.29
C LEU A 680 3.30 -9.84 3.87
N ARG A 681 3.63 -8.78 3.11
CA ARG A 681 3.36 -7.39 3.51
C ARG A 681 1.87 -7.06 3.49
N HIS A 682 1.13 -7.56 2.50
CA HIS A 682 -0.33 -7.47 2.47
C HIS A 682 -0.97 -8.19 3.68
N ALA A 683 -0.46 -9.37 4.02
CA ALA A 683 -0.88 -10.09 5.22
C ALA A 683 -0.58 -9.27 6.49
N ALA A 684 0.63 -8.72 6.62
CA ALA A 684 1.04 -7.89 7.76
C ALA A 684 0.07 -6.73 8.01
N VAL A 685 -0.27 -5.96 6.96
CA VAL A 685 -1.23 -4.84 7.04
C VAL A 685 -2.62 -5.34 7.40
N SER A 686 -3.12 -6.35 6.68
CA SER A 686 -4.47 -6.87 6.85
C SER A 686 -4.72 -7.42 8.26
N TRP A 687 -3.75 -8.16 8.81
CA TRP A 687 -3.83 -8.70 10.16
C TRP A 687 -3.63 -7.63 11.23
N THR A 688 -2.77 -6.63 10.99
CA THR A 688 -2.59 -5.51 11.93
C THR A 688 -3.86 -4.69 12.08
N LEU A 689 -4.53 -4.35 10.97
CA LEU A 689 -5.82 -3.64 11.03
C LEU A 689 -6.89 -4.45 11.78
N LEU A 690 -6.94 -5.76 11.55
CA LEU A 690 -7.90 -6.64 12.21
C LEU A 690 -7.62 -6.75 13.72
N ARG A 691 -6.33 -6.85 14.13
CA ARG A 691 -5.90 -6.82 15.54
C ARG A 691 -6.27 -5.50 16.20
N LEU A 692 -5.99 -4.37 15.56
CA LEU A 692 -6.32 -3.04 16.10
C LEU A 692 -7.83 -2.84 16.27
N HIS A 693 -8.65 -3.35 15.35
CA HIS A 693 -10.10 -3.32 15.50
C HIS A 693 -10.57 -4.24 16.62
N ALA A 694 -10.07 -5.48 16.67
CA ALA A 694 -10.39 -6.44 17.75
C ALA A 694 -9.96 -5.95 19.15
N ALA A 695 -8.86 -5.19 19.24
CA ALA A 695 -8.40 -4.57 20.49
C ALA A 695 -9.36 -3.48 21.00
N GLN A 696 -9.99 -2.74 20.08
CA GLN A 696 -10.99 -1.71 20.42
C GLN A 696 -12.38 -2.30 20.69
N PHE A 697 -12.68 -3.45 20.09
CA PHE A 697 -14.00 -4.08 20.14
C PHE A 697 -13.91 -5.57 20.52
N PRO A 698 -13.88 -5.90 21.83
CA PRO A 698 -13.73 -7.30 22.28
C PRO A 698 -14.82 -8.24 21.78
N HIS A 699 -16.04 -7.76 21.54
CA HIS A 699 -17.11 -8.58 20.96
C HIS A 699 -16.80 -9.02 19.53
N PHE A 700 -16.14 -8.18 18.73
CA PHE A 700 -15.73 -8.50 17.37
C PHE A 700 -14.66 -9.60 17.37
N ARG A 701 -13.71 -9.56 18.31
CA ARG A 701 -12.68 -10.61 18.49
C ARG A 701 -13.31 -12.01 18.55
N ASN A 702 -14.39 -12.17 19.31
CA ASN A 702 -15.06 -13.47 19.52
C ASN A 702 -15.78 -13.99 18.26
N THR A 703 -15.88 -13.17 17.21
CA THR A 703 -16.44 -13.58 15.92
C THR A 703 -15.38 -14.09 14.95
N LEU A 704 -14.08 -13.93 15.26
CA LEU A 704 -12.98 -14.30 14.38
C LEU A 704 -12.61 -15.78 14.52
N GLN A 705 -12.33 -16.46 13.40
CA GLN A 705 -11.88 -17.85 13.40
C GLN A 705 -10.59 -18.04 14.20
N HIS A 706 -9.63 -17.12 14.06
CA HIS A 706 -8.33 -17.17 14.74
C HIS A 706 -8.35 -16.57 16.16
N GLN A 707 -9.51 -16.49 16.82
CA GLN A 707 -9.65 -15.89 18.16
C GLN A 707 -8.70 -16.49 19.23
N TYR A 708 -8.29 -17.74 19.04
CA TYR A 708 -7.38 -18.47 19.93
C TYR A 708 -5.89 -18.31 19.56
N HIS A 709 -5.58 -17.75 18.38
CA HIS A 709 -4.20 -17.49 17.98
C HIS A 709 -3.56 -16.40 18.86
N TRP A 710 -2.25 -16.48 19.12
CA TRP A 710 -1.51 -15.53 19.97
C TRP A 710 -1.81 -14.06 19.64
N MET A 711 -1.86 -13.72 18.34
CA MET A 711 -2.12 -12.37 17.84
C MET A 711 -3.43 -11.73 18.35
N PHE A 712 -4.42 -12.56 18.68
CA PHE A 712 -5.73 -12.12 19.14
C PHE A 712 -5.94 -12.33 20.64
N GLN A 713 -4.91 -12.70 21.39
CA GLN A 713 -5.03 -12.80 22.84
C GLN A 713 -5.10 -11.40 23.49
N PRO A 714 -5.78 -11.24 24.66
CA PRO A 714 -6.02 -9.93 25.25
C PRO A 714 -4.76 -9.09 25.46
N GLN A 715 -3.71 -9.70 26.02
CA GLN A 715 -2.44 -9.00 26.30
C GLN A 715 -1.74 -8.53 25.01
N PRO A 716 -1.49 -9.38 23.98
CA PRO A 716 -0.97 -8.91 22.68
C PRO A 716 -1.82 -7.84 22.00
N LEU A 717 -3.16 -7.89 22.13
CA LEU A 717 -4.07 -6.87 21.60
C LEU A 717 -3.94 -5.52 22.33
N GLN A 718 -3.76 -5.55 23.65
CA GLN A 718 -3.54 -4.36 24.44
C GLN A 718 -2.19 -3.71 24.11
N LEU A 719 -1.13 -4.51 23.98
CA LEU A 719 0.22 -4.02 23.65
C LEU A 719 0.27 -3.36 22.28
N ILE A 720 -0.36 -3.96 21.25
CA ILE A 720 -0.40 -3.34 19.92
C ILE A 720 -1.21 -2.04 19.93
N LEU A 721 -2.32 -1.99 20.67
CA LEU A 721 -3.13 -0.78 20.78
C LEU A 721 -2.32 0.34 21.47
N GLN A 722 -1.66 0.03 22.58
CA GLN A 722 -0.79 0.98 23.30
C GLN A 722 0.36 1.47 22.42
N HIS A 723 0.97 0.60 21.62
CA HIS A 723 2.03 0.98 20.69
C HIS A 723 1.57 2.02 19.66
N PHE A 724 0.49 1.70 18.94
CA PHE A 724 0.00 2.58 17.87
C PHE A 724 -0.71 3.82 18.39
N CYS A 725 -1.28 3.79 19.60
CA CYS A 725 -1.92 4.94 20.22
C CYS A 725 -0.93 5.84 20.97
N GLY A 726 0.10 5.26 21.59
CA GLY A 726 1.11 6.00 22.35
C GLY A 726 1.98 6.92 21.49
N ALA A 727 2.07 6.67 20.18
CA ALA A 727 2.89 7.43 19.24
C ALA A 727 2.52 8.93 19.11
N GLU A 728 1.29 9.35 19.45
CA GLU A 728 0.85 10.76 19.46
C GLU A 728 0.26 11.20 20.83
N GLY A 729 0.46 10.41 21.88
CA GLY A 729 -0.13 10.64 23.22
C GLY A 729 -1.57 10.11 23.37
N SER A 730 -2.24 10.48 24.46
CA SER A 730 -3.53 9.93 24.90
C SER A 730 -4.73 10.20 23.99
N ASP A 731 -4.57 10.97 22.90
CA ASP A 731 -5.66 11.50 22.07
C ASP A 731 -5.70 10.89 20.64
N THR A 732 -4.87 9.88 20.33
CA THR A 732 -4.76 9.28 18.97
C THR A 732 -6.08 8.68 18.48
N LEU A 733 -6.82 7.97 19.36
CA LEU A 733 -8.10 7.34 19.01
C LEU A 733 -9.19 8.38 18.79
N SER A 734 -9.28 9.38 19.66
CA SER A 734 -10.23 10.50 19.58
C SER A 734 -9.94 11.42 18.39
N ARG A 735 -8.67 11.58 18.00
CA ARG A 735 -8.26 12.31 16.78
C ARG A 735 -8.42 11.50 15.49
N GLY A 736 -8.64 10.18 15.59
CA GLY A 736 -8.80 9.29 14.44
C GLY A 736 -7.51 9.11 13.61
N THR A 737 -6.34 9.26 14.21
CA THR A 737 -5.04 9.19 13.52
C THR A 737 -4.43 7.78 13.51
N LEU A 738 -5.11 6.77 14.06
CA LEU A 738 -4.62 5.39 14.12
C LEU A 738 -4.16 4.83 12.75
N LEU A 739 -4.95 5.04 11.70
CA LEU A 739 -4.61 4.57 10.35
C LEU A 739 -3.37 5.27 9.77
N LEU A 740 -3.11 6.52 10.17
CA LEU A 740 -1.90 7.24 9.82
C LEU A 740 -0.67 6.59 10.47
N GLN A 741 -0.80 6.12 11.70
CA GLN A 741 0.29 5.42 12.39
C GLN A 741 0.60 4.06 11.75
N VAL A 742 -0.44 3.33 11.31
CA VAL A 742 -0.23 2.10 10.52
C VAL A 742 0.43 2.42 9.17
N ALA A 743 0.02 3.50 8.50
CA ALA A 743 0.67 3.94 7.26
C ALA A 743 2.14 4.27 7.47
N LYS A 744 2.51 4.99 8.55
CA LYS A 744 3.90 5.25 8.93
C LYS A 744 4.68 3.98 9.22
N TRP A 745 4.09 3.05 9.98
CA TRP A 745 4.72 1.77 10.34
C TRP A 745 5.04 0.90 9.11
N ILE A 746 4.17 0.90 8.10
CA ILE A 746 4.42 0.15 6.87
C ILE A 746 5.31 0.93 5.89
N GLY A 747 5.46 2.25 6.06
CA GLY A 747 6.23 3.14 5.18
C GLY A 747 5.43 3.70 3.99
N HIS A 748 4.11 3.84 4.14
CA HIS A 748 3.25 4.52 3.16
C HIS A 748 3.09 6.00 3.49
N ARG A 749 3.07 6.82 2.43
CA ARG A 749 2.90 8.27 2.56
C ARG A 749 1.51 8.67 3.01
N GLU A 750 0.46 7.90 2.71
CA GLU A 750 -0.90 8.22 3.16
C GLU A 750 -1.74 6.97 3.44
N PRO A 751 -2.74 7.07 4.34
CA PRO A 751 -3.65 5.95 4.61
C PRO A 751 -4.45 5.49 3.39
N GLY A 752 -4.70 6.37 2.42
CA GLY A 752 -5.43 6.03 1.19
C GLY A 752 -4.77 4.86 0.44
N THR A 753 -3.47 4.97 0.19
CA THR A 753 -2.67 3.91 -0.45
C THR A 753 -2.74 2.59 0.30
N LEU A 754 -2.68 2.64 1.64
CA LEU A 754 -2.78 1.47 2.51
C LEU A 754 -4.15 0.79 2.38
N LEU A 755 -5.23 1.55 2.46
CA LEU A 755 -6.59 1.04 2.44
C LEU A 755 -6.99 0.52 1.05
N GLU A 756 -6.57 1.20 -0.01
CA GLU A 756 -6.94 0.83 -1.38
C GLU A 756 -6.20 -0.42 -1.88
N ASN A 757 -4.93 -0.59 -1.49
CA ASN A 757 -4.07 -1.59 -2.14
C ASN A 757 -3.65 -2.77 -1.24
N TYR A 758 -3.62 -2.62 0.09
CA TYR A 758 -2.99 -3.61 0.97
C TYR A 758 -3.92 -4.25 2.00
N ALA A 759 -5.06 -3.61 2.27
CA ALA A 759 -5.92 -3.96 3.39
C ALA A 759 -7.09 -4.87 2.96
N HIS A 760 -6.84 -6.18 2.88
CA HIS A 760 -7.81 -7.16 2.38
C HIS A 760 -8.84 -7.64 3.41
N THR A 761 -8.72 -7.21 4.66
CA THR A 761 -9.67 -7.48 5.75
C THR A 761 -10.66 -6.33 6.00
N LEU A 762 -10.59 -5.25 5.21
CA LEU A 762 -11.42 -4.05 5.41
C LEU A 762 -12.92 -4.32 5.37
N GLY A 763 -13.36 -5.24 4.50
CA GLY A 763 -14.76 -5.60 4.39
C GLY A 763 -15.37 -6.07 5.72
N LEU A 764 -14.62 -6.86 6.48
CA LEU A 764 -15.03 -7.37 7.80
C LEU A 764 -15.13 -6.25 8.84
N ILE A 765 -14.10 -5.40 8.91
CA ILE A 765 -14.06 -4.26 9.83
C ILE A 765 -15.19 -3.28 9.50
N HIS A 766 -15.38 -2.97 8.22
CA HIS A 766 -16.44 -2.09 7.75
C HIS A 766 -17.82 -2.66 8.07
N SER A 767 -18.02 -3.97 7.89
CA SER A 767 -19.27 -4.66 8.24
C SER A 767 -19.62 -4.49 9.72
N ASP A 768 -18.64 -4.66 10.61
CA ASP A 768 -18.82 -4.50 12.05
C ASP A 768 -19.13 -3.05 12.43
N ILE A 769 -18.44 -2.08 11.84
CA ILE A 769 -18.69 -0.65 12.06
C ILE A 769 -20.11 -0.23 11.65
N LEU A 770 -20.63 -0.85 10.58
CA LEU A 770 -21.98 -0.61 10.07
C LEU A 770 -23.06 -1.43 10.78
N ALA A 771 -22.67 -2.41 11.58
CA ALA A 771 -23.61 -3.21 12.34
C ALA A 771 -24.36 -2.30 13.34
N PRO A 772 -25.66 -2.54 13.56
CA PRO A 772 -26.39 -1.77 14.56
C PRO A 772 -25.74 -2.01 15.92
N LYS A 773 -25.13 -0.97 16.49
CA LYS A 773 -24.63 -1.01 17.85
C LYS A 773 -25.84 -1.19 18.76
N THR A 774 -26.03 -2.39 19.30
CA THR A 774 -26.95 -2.60 20.41
C THR A 774 -26.60 -1.57 21.45
N LYS A 775 -27.55 -0.69 21.81
CA LYS A 775 -27.37 0.20 22.96
C LYS A 775 -26.97 -0.70 24.12
N LEU A 776 -25.71 -0.59 24.55
CA LEU A 776 -25.28 -1.18 25.81
C LEU A 776 -26.27 -0.62 26.84
N LYS A 777 -27.12 -1.48 27.39
CA LYS A 777 -27.89 -1.14 28.57
C LYS A 777 -26.82 -0.85 29.62
N GLY A 778 -26.68 0.43 29.95
CA GLY A 778 -25.84 0.90 31.05
C GLY A 778 -26.32 0.32 32.36
#